data_AF-A0A349Z7A5-F1
#
_entry.id   AF-A0A349Z7A5-F1
#
_cell.length_a   1.000
_cell.length_b   1.000
_cell.length_c   1.000
_cell.angle_alpha   90.00
_cell.angle_beta   90.00
_cell.angle_gamma   90.00
#
_symmetry.space_group_name_H-M   'P 1'
#
loop_
_entity.id
_entity.type
_entity.pdbx_description
1 polymer ?
#
loop_
_entity_poly.entity_id
_entity_poly.type
_entity_poly.pdbx_seq_one_letter_code
_entity_poly.pdbx_strand_id
1 'polypeptide(L)'
;MKNTTMQLSRLLAAMTAATLMGCGGESAKTESDFTTVDPAQPVSDWQLVWSDDFDGSAIDSAKWTHEVNCVGGGNNEQQCYTDDPANSYIADGMLHIVALPADEGAEKPYTSARLNTRYKGDFKYGRFEMRAKLPSGQGSWPAFWMLPTNYVYGGWPKSGEIDIMEAVNLKVADAEGNVESNIHGTLHYGRDWPNNVNSGKAYEFPADMNPADDFHTYAIEWQEGEIRWYVDGYLYATQRKSTVRYNASGEAVGLSHRGWFAEYYDQITGELTTFWNNAPFDQEFHLLLNLAVGGDWPENVNNLGIDAEAFAAGQEYVIDYVHVYECASDPDTGKGCETIRPGYESLDDALVEGEAPIPTPPSSGVVQNLTIFNDAANPNWPAWDCCGGSTPMIVEDPEQGAVYEFMVGASPTVNGFISRDEFITAENGQASPFDGSGMLETGVISFDMKVVSAPASPDAAWLFKVESNNASSAAELPLADNRDGVTPVVGEWQTYVFPLQMLADMGLDVSAIDVLMVFPSWGLGEGAVYQLDNVEIKAPSPEVVFFDDGENPDWVMWDCCGGSMPTEELDDDDHGLVAQFSIGEAPTVMGFITRGANGGDTPFDASVILQTGVLEFEMKVVDAPSSPDASWLIKLESS
;
A
#
# COMPACT_ATOMS: atom_id res chain seq x y z
N MET A 1 -66.90 -0.54 -39.15
CA MET A 1 -67.52 0.27 -40.24
C MET A 1 -66.85 1.64 -40.20
N LYS A 2 -66.16 2.16 -41.21
CA LYS A 2 -65.79 1.72 -42.59
C LYS A 2 -64.28 2.08 -42.77
N ASN A 3 -63.37 1.38 -43.45
CA ASN A 3 -63.23 1.02 -44.88
C ASN A 3 -63.53 2.21 -45.85
N THR A 4 -62.76 2.56 -46.87
CA THR A 4 -61.49 2.07 -47.52
C THR A 4 -60.90 3.24 -48.37
N THR A 5 -59.77 3.25 -49.11
CA THR A 5 -58.84 2.26 -49.74
C THR A 5 -57.45 2.96 -49.94
N MET A 6 -56.31 2.28 -50.16
CA MET A 6 -55.61 1.99 -51.47
C MET A 6 -55.69 3.09 -52.57
N GLN A 7 -54.71 3.34 -53.45
CA GLN A 7 -53.31 2.88 -53.73
C GLN A 7 -52.63 3.98 -54.65
N LEU A 8 -51.45 3.92 -55.31
CA LEU A 8 -50.44 2.93 -55.74
C LEU A 8 -49.09 3.69 -55.94
N SER A 9 -47.96 3.41 -55.26
CA SER A 9 -46.86 2.44 -55.54
C SER A 9 -46.02 2.61 -56.84
N ARG A 10 -44.70 2.34 -56.72
CA ARG A 10 -43.64 2.10 -57.77
C ARG A 10 -42.98 3.34 -58.39
N LEU A 11 -41.71 3.32 -58.84
CA LEU A 11 -40.56 2.37 -58.80
C LEU A 11 -39.28 3.24 -58.57
N LEU A 12 -38.11 2.78 -58.11
CA LEU A 12 -37.21 1.77 -58.68
C LEU A 12 -36.11 1.39 -57.64
N ALA A 13 -35.46 0.23 -57.77
CA ALA A 13 -34.38 -0.20 -56.87
C ALA A 13 -33.25 -0.93 -57.62
N ALA A 14 -32.01 -0.66 -57.24
CA ALA A 14 -30.79 -1.36 -57.67
C ALA A 14 -29.58 -0.93 -56.80
N MET A 15 -28.58 -1.76 -56.45
CA MET A 15 -28.53 -3.24 -56.39
C MET A 15 -27.24 -3.68 -55.64
N THR A 16 -27.31 -4.63 -54.70
CA THR A 16 -26.22 -5.55 -54.23
C THR A 16 -24.90 -4.99 -53.63
N ALA A 17 -24.18 -5.66 -52.72
CA ALA A 17 -24.49 -6.81 -51.85
C ALA A 17 -23.37 -7.06 -50.81
N ALA A 18 -23.75 -7.70 -49.69
CA ALA A 18 -22.91 -8.50 -48.78
C ALA A 18 -21.80 -7.75 -47.99
N THR A 19 -21.35 -8.23 -46.81
CA THR A 19 -21.63 -9.48 -46.09
C THR A 19 -22.17 -9.25 -44.67
N LEU A 20 -23.08 -10.13 -44.22
CA LEU A 20 -23.41 -10.32 -42.81
C LEU A 20 -22.79 -11.63 -42.31
N MET A 21 -21.72 -11.49 -41.53
CA MET A 21 -21.19 -12.43 -40.53
C MET A 21 -20.84 -11.53 -39.33
N GLY A 22 -20.98 -11.90 -38.07
CA GLY A 22 -21.55 -13.08 -37.40
C GLY A 22 -21.53 -12.78 -35.89
N CYS A 23 -22.39 -13.39 -35.08
CA CYS A 23 -22.52 -12.98 -33.67
C CYS A 23 -21.39 -13.51 -32.77
N GLY A 24 -20.90 -12.66 -31.86
CA GLY A 24 -20.06 -13.03 -30.71
C GLY A 24 -18.56 -12.81 -30.89
N GLY A 25 -17.97 -12.00 -30.02
CA GLY A 25 -16.54 -11.67 -29.94
C GLY A 25 -16.30 -10.60 -28.87
N GLU A 26 -15.10 -10.58 -28.26
CA GLU A 26 -14.81 -9.76 -27.08
C GLU A 26 -14.76 -8.25 -27.31
N SER A 27 -14.86 -7.51 -26.20
CA SER A 27 -14.47 -6.11 -26.02
C SER A 27 -14.99 -5.10 -27.05
N ALA A 28 -16.08 -4.43 -26.69
CA ALA A 28 -16.35 -3.09 -27.21
C ALA A 28 -15.32 -2.10 -26.63
N LYS A 29 -14.10 -2.08 -27.17
CA LYS A 29 -13.13 -1.03 -26.86
C LYS A 29 -13.64 0.28 -27.44
N THR A 30 -14.01 1.21 -26.58
CA THR A 30 -14.14 2.63 -26.92
C THR A 30 -12.76 3.19 -27.18
N GLU A 31 -12.36 3.21 -28.46
CA GLU A 31 -11.18 3.99 -28.89
C GLU A 31 -11.55 5.48 -28.90
N SER A 32 -11.46 6.09 -27.71
CA SER A 32 -11.49 7.54 -27.54
C SER A 32 -10.24 8.16 -28.15
N ASP A 33 -10.39 9.05 -29.13
CA ASP A 33 -9.25 9.75 -29.74
C ASP A 33 -8.80 10.92 -28.85
N PHE A 34 -7.94 10.59 -27.88
CA PHE A 34 -7.34 11.54 -26.95
C PHE A 34 -6.51 12.65 -27.62
N THR A 35 -6.24 12.59 -28.93
CA THR A 35 -5.57 13.69 -29.66
C THR A 35 -6.50 14.85 -30.02
N THR A 36 -7.79 14.73 -29.72
CA THR A 36 -8.84 15.72 -30.05
C THR A 36 -9.44 16.44 -28.85
N VAL A 37 -9.03 16.08 -27.63
CA VAL A 37 -9.46 16.73 -26.38
C VAL A 37 -8.53 17.90 -26.04
N ASP A 38 -9.08 19.05 -25.70
CA ASP A 38 -8.34 20.16 -25.11
C ASP A 38 -8.33 19.98 -23.57
N PRO A 39 -7.19 19.63 -22.95
CA PRO A 39 -7.13 19.36 -21.51
C PRO A 39 -7.29 20.63 -20.65
N ALA A 40 -7.36 21.82 -21.25
CA ALA A 40 -7.59 23.09 -20.56
C ALA A 40 -9.07 23.56 -20.65
N GLN A 41 -10.00 22.73 -21.15
CA GLN A 41 -11.42 23.06 -21.22
C GLN A 41 -12.27 21.90 -20.65
N PRO A 42 -13.17 22.15 -19.68
CA PRO A 42 -14.04 21.11 -19.13
C PRO A 42 -15.04 20.60 -20.18
N VAL A 43 -15.41 19.32 -20.09
CA VAL A 43 -16.43 18.73 -20.96
C VAL A 43 -17.82 19.31 -20.70
N SER A 44 -18.67 19.34 -21.73
CA SER A 44 -19.90 20.14 -21.80
C SER A 44 -21.04 19.75 -20.85
N ASP A 45 -20.84 18.69 -20.07
CA ASP A 45 -21.93 17.92 -19.47
C ASP A 45 -22.07 18.19 -17.95
N TRP A 46 -21.23 19.06 -17.40
CA TRP A 46 -21.45 19.72 -16.11
C TRP A 46 -22.66 20.67 -16.16
N GLN A 47 -23.50 20.66 -15.11
CA GLN A 47 -24.65 21.55 -14.97
C GLN A 47 -24.53 22.35 -13.67
N LEU A 48 -24.57 23.68 -13.75
CA LEU A 48 -24.51 24.55 -12.57
C LEU A 48 -25.78 24.37 -11.73
N VAL A 49 -25.64 23.86 -10.51
CA VAL A 49 -26.76 23.60 -9.58
C VAL A 49 -26.82 24.61 -8.43
N TRP A 50 -25.71 25.25 -8.09
CA TRP A 50 -25.63 26.30 -7.08
C TRP A 50 -24.51 27.29 -7.43
N SER A 51 -24.73 28.58 -7.21
CA SER A 51 -23.71 29.63 -7.36
C SER A 51 -23.84 30.70 -6.28
N ASP A 52 -22.72 31.38 -5.99
CA ASP A 52 -22.75 32.77 -5.57
C ASP A 52 -21.74 33.57 -6.38
N ASP A 53 -22.28 34.40 -7.29
CA ASP A 53 -21.57 35.28 -8.22
C ASP A 53 -21.31 36.68 -7.60
N PHE A 54 -21.57 36.84 -6.30
CA PHE A 54 -21.38 38.03 -5.45
C PHE A 54 -21.88 39.40 -5.97
N ASP A 55 -22.69 39.42 -7.04
CA ASP A 55 -23.42 40.54 -7.67
C ASP A 55 -24.37 41.33 -6.71
N GLY A 56 -24.46 40.93 -5.44
CA GLY A 56 -25.33 41.51 -4.42
C GLY A 56 -24.79 42.79 -3.78
N SER A 57 -25.55 43.38 -2.84
CA SER A 57 -25.09 44.49 -2.00
C SER A 57 -24.75 44.07 -0.56
N ALA A 58 -24.74 42.77 -0.29
CA ALA A 58 -24.48 42.14 0.99
C ALA A 58 -24.33 40.62 0.77
N ILE A 59 -23.64 39.93 1.69
CA ILE A 59 -23.50 38.46 1.69
C ILE A 59 -24.90 37.84 1.85
N ASP A 60 -25.26 36.88 0.99
CA ASP A 60 -26.58 36.26 1.05
C ASP A 60 -26.70 35.29 2.24
N SER A 61 -27.36 35.76 3.30
CA SER A 61 -27.68 34.96 4.49
C SER A 61 -28.51 33.69 4.23
N ALA A 62 -29.15 33.56 3.06
CA ALA A 62 -29.82 32.33 2.63
C ALA A 62 -28.84 31.26 2.11
N LYS A 63 -27.64 31.66 1.68
CA LYS A 63 -26.54 30.79 1.23
C LYS A 63 -25.49 30.58 2.31
N TRP A 64 -25.08 31.65 2.99
CA TRP A 64 -23.94 31.66 3.90
C TRP A 64 -24.33 31.88 5.37
N THR A 65 -23.54 31.31 6.27
CA THR A 65 -23.59 31.50 7.72
C THR A 65 -22.22 31.96 8.20
N HIS A 66 -22.15 33.10 8.89
CA HIS A 66 -20.95 33.52 9.62
C HIS A 66 -20.74 32.63 10.86
N GLU A 67 -19.52 32.13 11.03
CA GLU A 67 -19.08 31.55 12.30
C GLU A 67 -18.44 32.64 13.16
N VAL A 68 -19.01 32.90 14.33
CA VAL A 68 -18.56 33.98 15.23
C VAL A 68 -18.00 33.37 16.52
N ASN A 69 -16.66 33.33 16.63
CA ASN A 69 -15.94 32.71 17.75
C ASN A 69 -14.47 33.16 17.84
N CYS A 70 -13.77 32.84 18.92
CA CYS A 70 -12.32 33.06 19.10
C CYS A 70 -11.51 31.77 19.30
N VAL A 71 -12.05 30.62 18.88
CA VAL A 71 -11.47 29.29 19.13
C VAL A 71 -10.73 28.67 17.93
N GLY A 72 -10.94 29.20 16.72
CA GLY A 72 -10.36 28.64 15.49
C GLY A 72 -11.01 27.32 15.05
N GLY A 73 -10.36 26.60 14.14
CA GLY A 73 -10.62 25.20 13.81
C GLY A 73 -9.97 24.20 14.77
N GLY A 74 -8.95 24.63 15.53
CA GLY A 74 -8.21 23.80 16.49
C GLY A 74 -6.68 23.96 16.42
N ASN A 75 -6.19 24.73 15.45
CA ASN A 75 -4.79 24.78 15.01
C ASN A 75 -4.00 25.93 15.65
N ASN A 76 -4.33 26.31 16.89
CA ASN A 76 -3.76 27.43 17.65
C ASN A 76 -3.86 28.85 17.02
N GLU A 77 -4.69 29.03 15.98
CA GLU A 77 -5.04 30.30 15.30
C GLU A 77 -5.18 31.53 16.20
N GLN A 78 -4.78 32.71 15.73
CA GLN A 78 -4.70 33.96 16.49
C GLN A 78 -5.76 35.03 16.16
N GLN A 79 -6.82 34.67 15.43
CA GLN A 79 -7.96 35.56 15.15
C GLN A 79 -9.25 35.17 15.88
N CYS A 80 -10.11 36.16 16.15
CA CYS A 80 -11.55 35.92 16.32
C CYS A 80 -12.26 36.03 14.96
N TYR A 81 -13.08 35.06 14.59
CA TYR A 81 -14.00 35.18 13.47
C TYR A 81 -15.24 36.00 13.87
N THR A 82 -15.68 36.92 13.01
CA THR A 82 -16.77 37.87 13.28
C THR A 82 -17.79 37.95 12.14
N ASP A 83 -18.95 38.56 12.41
CA ASP A 83 -19.94 39.02 11.42
C ASP A 83 -19.84 40.53 11.14
N ASP A 84 -18.72 41.18 11.49
CA ASP A 84 -18.54 42.62 11.26
C ASP A 84 -18.29 42.93 9.78
N PRO A 85 -18.95 43.95 9.19
CA PRO A 85 -18.69 44.42 7.83
C PRO A 85 -17.25 44.87 7.54
N ALA A 86 -16.40 45.08 8.56
CA ALA A 86 -14.97 45.30 8.39
C ALA A 86 -14.19 44.00 8.09
N ASN A 87 -14.68 42.84 8.53
CA ASN A 87 -14.05 41.54 8.31
C ASN A 87 -14.64 40.75 7.14
N SER A 88 -15.89 41.02 6.74
CA SER A 88 -16.43 40.47 5.48
C SER A 88 -17.49 41.38 4.84
N TYR A 89 -17.33 41.63 3.54
CA TYR A 89 -18.24 42.51 2.79
C TYR A 89 -18.25 42.16 1.29
N ILE A 90 -19.23 42.71 0.56
CA ILE A 90 -19.30 42.65 -0.90
C ILE A 90 -18.90 44.01 -1.46
N ALA A 91 -17.95 44.04 -2.40
CA ALA A 91 -17.53 45.24 -3.13
C ALA A 91 -17.15 44.90 -4.58
N ASP A 92 -17.44 45.80 -5.51
CA ASP A 92 -17.12 45.68 -6.95
C ASP A 92 -17.50 44.34 -7.63
N GLY A 93 -18.51 43.64 -7.08
CA GLY A 93 -19.01 42.35 -7.56
C GLY A 93 -18.36 41.12 -6.89
N MET A 94 -17.52 41.31 -5.88
CA MET A 94 -16.70 40.27 -5.25
C MET A 94 -16.93 40.23 -3.74
N LEU A 95 -16.74 39.06 -3.13
CA LEU A 95 -16.64 38.87 -1.68
C LEU A 95 -15.21 39.18 -1.22
N HIS A 96 -15.07 40.11 -0.27
CA HIS A 96 -13.83 40.36 0.45
C HIS A 96 -13.95 39.75 1.86
N ILE A 97 -13.01 38.87 2.22
CA ILE A 97 -12.75 38.45 3.61
C ILE A 97 -11.44 39.13 4.04
N VAL A 98 -11.46 39.85 5.16
CA VAL A 98 -10.35 40.72 5.58
C VAL A 98 -9.90 40.40 6.99
N ALA A 99 -8.62 40.06 7.13
CA ALA A 99 -7.94 39.93 8.41
C ALA A 99 -7.42 41.29 8.88
N LEU A 100 -7.75 41.66 10.13
CA LEU A 100 -7.46 42.96 10.74
C LEU A 100 -6.82 42.79 12.14
N PRO A 101 -6.01 43.75 12.62
CA PRO A 101 -5.64 43.83 14.04
C PRO A 101 -6.88 44.10 14.90
N ALA A 102 -7.01 43.39 16.02
CA ALA A 102 -8.11 43.57 16.96
C ALA A 102 -7.91 44.81 17.88
N ASP A 103 -9.01 45.29 18.46
CA ASP A 103 -8.99 46.37 19.46
C ASP A 103 -8.17 46.00 20.72
N GLU A 104 -7.59 47.01 21.38
CA GLU A 104 -6.80 46.82 22.60
C GLU A 104 -7.63 46.16 23.72
N GLY A 105 -7.29 44.91 24.04
CA GLY A 105 -7.97 44.11 25.08
C GLY A 105 -8.99 43.08 24.55
N ALA A 106 -9.03 42.84 23.24
CA ALA A 106 -9.71 41.67 22.66
C ALA A 106 -9.13 40.33 23.14
N GLU A 107 -9.89 39.24 22.96
CA GLU A 107 -9.49 37.88 23.37
C GLU A 107 -8.34 37.32 22.52
N LYS A 108 -8.25 37.75 21.26
CA LYS A 108 -7.24 37.38 20.27
C LYS A 108 -6.68 38.65 19.61
N PRO A 109 -5.41 38.66 19.15
CA PRO A 109 -4.78 39.85 18.57
C PRO A 109 -5.31 40.27 17.19
N TYR A 110 -6.05 39.39 16.49
CA TYR A 110 -6.63 39.68 15.17
C TYR A 110 -8.14 39.41 15.13
N THR A 111 -8.82 39.99 14.14
CA THR A 111 -10.17 39.58 13.71
C THR A 111 -10.17 39.19 12.23
N SER A 112 -11.08 38.30 11.85
CA SER A 112 -11.31 37.87 10.46
C SER A 112 -12.75 37.39 10.29
N ALA A 113 -13.09 36.77 9.17
CA ALA A 113 -14.38 36.11 8.97
C ALA A 113 -14.23 34.65 8.48
N ARG A 114 -15.22 33.84 8.83
CA ARG A 114 -15.39 32.46 8.37
C ARG A 114 -16.86 32.27 7.99
N LEU A 115 -17.10 31.82 6.75
CA LEU A 115 -18.42 31.57 6.18
C LEU A 115 -18.58 30.08 5.91
N ASN A 116 -19.77 29.53 6.13
CA ASN A 116 -20.13 28.19 5.68
C ASN A 116 -21.53 28.10 5.06
N THR A 117 -21.76 27.06 4.26
CA THR A 117 -23.04 26.79 3.57
C THR A 117 -23.90 25.74 4.27
N ARG A 118 -23.60 25.38 5.53
CA ARG A 118 -24.24 24.26 6.22
C ARG A 118 -25.76 24.45 6.38
N TYR A 119 -26.54 23.47 5.96
CA TYR A 119 -28.01 23.51 5.88
C TYR A 119 -28.57 24.58 4.93
N LYS A 120 -27.79 24.99 3.93
CA LYS A 120 -28.10 26.04 2.92
C LYS A 120 -27.58 25.68 1.52
N GLY A 121 -26.48 24.93 1.44
CA GLY A 121 -25.89 24.31 0.27
C GLY A 121 -25.04 23.15 0.77
N ASP A 122 -25.62 21.95 0.75
CA ASP A 122 -25.00 20.72 1.21
C ASP A 122 -25.00 19.74 0.03
N PHE A 123 -23.85 19.15 -0.28
CA PHE A 123 -23.58 18.52 -1.56
C PHE A 123 -22.83 17.20 -1.41
N LYS A 124 -23.02 16.26 -2.33
CA LYS A 124 -22.25 15.02 -2.42
C LYS A 124 -21.97 14.73 -3.89
N TYR A 125 -20.69 14.62 -4.24
CA TYR A 125 -20.18 14.58 -5.62
C TYR A 125 -20.48 15.88 -6.39
N GLY A 126 -19.78 16.07 -7.51
CA GLY A 126 -19.86 17.27 -8.34
C GLY A 126 -18.50 17.92 -8.60
N ARG A 127 -18.52 19.02 -9.36
CA ARG A 127 -17.39 19.95 -9.48
C ARG A 127 -17.63 21.14 -8.55
N PHE A 128 -16.66 21.45 -7.71
CA PHE A 128 -16.71 22.55 -6.74
C PHE A 128 -15.60 23.53 -7.09
N GLU A 129 -15.95 24.77 -7.42
CA GLU A 129 -15.03 25.73 -8.04
C GLU A 129 -15.16 27.10 -7.39
N MET A 130 -14.02 27.75 -7.15
CA MET A 130 -13.95 29.12 -6.65
C MET A 130 -12.88 29.87 -7.43
N ARG A 131 -13.21 31.06 -7.92
CA ARG A 131 -12.22 31.99 -8.47
C ARG A 131 -11.87 33.05 -7.45
N ALA A 132 -10.59 33.14 -7.09
CA ALA A 132 -10.12 34.03 -6.04
C ALA A 132 -8.67 34.50 -6.26
N LYS A 133 -8.34 35.65 -5.65
CA LYS A 133 -6.96 36.09 -5.41
C LYS A 133 -6.68 35.99 -3.92
N LEU A 134 -5.54 35.38 -3.58
CA LEU A 134 -5.20 35.07 -2.20
C LEU A 134 -4.51 36.24 -1.48
N PRO A 135 -4.59 36.30 -0.13
CA PRO A 135 -3.78 37.20 0.69
C PRO A 135 -2.29 36.80 0.68
N SER A 136 -1.44 37.65 1.27
CA SER A 136 0.01 37.41 1.39
C SER A 136 0.56 37.85 2.76
N GLY A 137 1.78 37.41 3.08
CA GLY A 137 2.50 37.79 4.29
C GLY A 137 2.52 36.73 5.38
N GLN A 138 3.50 36.83 6.29
CA GLN A 138 3.81 35.82 7.30
C GLN A 138 2.68 35.74 8.34
N GLY A 139 2.12 34.55 8.51
CA GLY A 139 0.94 34.28 9.33
C GLY A 139 -0.38 34.30 8.57
N SER A 140 -0.43 34.57 7.26
CA SER A 140 -1.68 34.49 6.48
C SER A 140 -2.01 33.05 6.10
N TRP A 141 -3.26 32.63 6.28
CA TRP A 141 -3.73 31.27 5.95
C TRP A 141 -5.17 31.31 5.37
N PRO A 142 -5.33 31.57 4.07
CA PRO A 142 -6.62 31.42 3.36
C PRO A 142 -6.98 29.95 3.16
N ALA A 143 -8.28 29.64 3.20
CA ALA A 143 -8.81 28.31 2.90
C ALA A 143 -10.13 28.34 2.11
N PHE A 144 -10.31 27.35 1.23
CA PHE A 144 -11.55 26.94 0.60
C PHE A 144 -11.66 25.41 0.71
N TRP A 145 -12.64 24.93 1.46
CA TRP A 145 -12.66 23.57 1.99
C TRP A 145 -14.07 23.11 2.34
N MET A 146 -14.22 21.85 2.75
CA MET A 146 -15.50 21.20 3.00
C MET A 146 -15.49 20.34 4.26
N LEU A 147 -16.57 20.43 5.04
CA LEU A 147 -16.83 19.55 6.19
C LEU A 147 -18.14 18.76 6.00
N PRO A 148 -18.27 17.55 6.58
CA PRO A 148 -19.48 16.75 6.53
C PRO A 148 -20.63 17.46 7.25
N THR A 149 -21.80 17.56 6.63
CA THR A 149 -22.97 18.23 7.23
C THR A 149 -23.57 17.44 8.39
N ASN A 150 -23.50 16.10 8.33
CA ASN A 150 -24.22 15.21 9.24
C ASN A 150 -23.34 14.33 10.14
N TYR A 151 -22.01 14.33 9.97
CA TYR A 151 -21.03 13.59 10.81
C TYR A 151 -21.38 12.11 11.05
N VAL A 152 -21.74 11.40 9.97
CA VAL A 152 -22.34 10.05 10.00
C VAL A 152 -21.43 8.98 10.61
N TYR A 153 -20.10 9.12 10.47
CA TYR A 153 -19.11 8.15 10.91
C TYR A 153 -18.47 8.47 12.28
N GLY A 154 -18.85 9.59 12.88
CA GLY A 154 -18.26 10.11 14.11
C GLY A 154 -17.82 11.57 13.98
N GLY A 155 -17.05 12.05 14.95
CA GLY A 155 -16.50 13.41 14.92
C GLY A 155 -15.49 13.64 13.80
N TRP A 156 -14.88 14.83 13.77
CA TRP A 156 -13.70 15.05 12.94
C TRP A 156 -12.54 14.15 13.42
N PRO A 157 -11.76 13.53 12.52
CA PRO A 157 -11.90 13.46 11.06
C PRO A 157 -12.54 12.14 10.58
N LYS A 158 -13.16 11.34 11.45
CA LYS A 158 -13.83 10.08 11.06
C LYS A 158 -14.89 10.26 9.98
N SER A 159 -15.56 11.41 9.95
CA SER A 159 -16.51 11.78 8.90
C SER A 159 -15.91 12.58 7.74
N GLY A 160 -14.59 12.73 7.67
CA GLY A 160 -13.86 13.36 6.57
C GLY A 160 -13.71 14.88 6.66
N GLU A 161 -12.81 15.41 5.84
CA GLU A 161 -12.56 16.81 5.51
C GLU A 161 -11.99 16.86 4.07
N ILE A 162 -12.38 17.85 3.26
CA ILE A 162 -11.90 18.00 1.88
C ILE A 162 -11.40 19.43 1.66
N ASP A 163 -10.09 19.60 1.49
CA ASP A 163 -9.46 20.90 1.36
C ASP A 163 -9.20 21.15 -0.13
N ILE A 164 -9.99 22.04 -0.73
CA ILE A 164 -9.97 22.33 -2.18
C ILE A 164 -8.77 23.22 -2.50
N MET A 165 -8.50 24.19 -1.61
CA MET A 165 -7.32 25.04 -1.63
C MET A 165 -7.04 25.52 -0.21
N GLU A 166 -5.83 25.26 0.27
CA GLU A 166 -5.19 26.02 1.34
C GLU A 166 -3.91 26.67 0.84
N ALA A 167 -3.49 27.77 1.47
CA ALA A 167 -2.15 28.32 1.33
C ALA A 167 -1.68 28.89 2.67
N VAL A 168 -0.36 29.03 2.84
CA VAL A 168 0.22 29.78 3.96
C VAL A 168 1.29 30.75 3.46
N ASN A 169 1.48 31.86 4.17
CA ASN A 169 2.66 32.73 4.06
C ASN A 169 3.03 33.22 2.65
N LEU A 170 2.08 33.31 1.71
CA LEU A 170 2.35 33.63 0.31
C LEU A 170 3.16 34.93 0.18
N LYS A 171 4.12 34.92 -0.76
CA LYS A 171 5.14 35.96 -1.01
C LYS A 171 6.19 36.16 0.08
N VAL A 172 6.19 35.37 1.16
CA VAL A 172 7.30 35.35 2.12
C VAL A 172 8.41 34.43 1.62
N ALA A 173 9.67 34.80 1.82
CA ALA A 173 10.79 33.93 1.47
C ALA A 173 11.09 32.89 2.57
N ASP A 174 11.54 31.70 2.19
CA ASP A 174 12.21 30.76 3.10
C ASP A 174 13.66 31.19 3.44
N ALA A 175 14.39 30.35 4.17
CA ALA A 175 15.77 30.65 4.59
C ALA A 175 16.78 30.61 3.42
N GLU A 176 16.44 29.89 2.35
CA GLU A 176 17.21 29.71 1.13
C GLU A 176 16.98 30.85 0.12
N GLY A 177 15.84 31.55 0.24
CA GLY A 177 15.41 32.69 -0.58
C GLY A 177 14.33 32.38 -1.61
N ASN A 178 13.72 31.18 -1.58
CA ASN A 178 12.59 30.82 -2.43
C ASN A 178 11.32 31.52 -1.92
N VAL A 179 10.54 32.10 -2.82
CA VAL A 179 9.35 32.89 -2.47
C VAL A 179 8.11 32.00 -2.44
N GLU A 180 7.41 31.98 -1.31
CA GLU A 180 6.26 31.12 -1.09
C GLU A 180 5.13 31.41 -2.08
N SER A 181 4.69 30.37 -2.77
CA SER A 181 3.72 30.42 -3.87
C SER A 181 2.82 29.19 -3.93
N ASN A 182 3.03 28.19 -3.07
CA ASN A 182 2.32 26.93 -3.11
C ASN A 182 0.86 27.08 -2.67
N ILE A 183 -0.02 26.27 -3.26
CA ILE A 183 -1.31 25.91 -2.67
C ILE A 183 -1.36 24.42 -2.41
N HIS A 184 -2.23 23.99 -1.51
CA HIS A 184 -2.35 22.60 -1.07
C HIS A 184 -3.78 22.09 -1.26
N GLY A 185 -3.89 20.83 -1.68
CA GLY A 185 -5.15 20.08 -1.75
C GLY A 185 -5.04 18.81 -0.93
N THR A 186 -5.94 18.63 0.04
CA THR A 186 -5.78 17.65 1.14
C THR A 186 -7.10 16.93 1.44
N LEU A 187 -6.99 15.72 1.99
CA LEU A 187 -8.09 14.98 2.63
C LEU A 187 -7.66 14.59 4.04
N HIS A 188 -8.49 14.85 5.06
CA HIS A 188 -8.30 14.32 6.42
C HIS A 188 -9.35 13.24 6.71
N TYR A 189 -8.92 12.09 7.25
CA TYR A 189 -9.78 10.92 7.44
C TYR A 189 -9.23 9.91 8.47
N GLY A 190 -9.83 8.72 8.52
CA GLY A 190 -9.34 7.57 9.28
C GLY A 190 -9.93 7.47 10.68
N ARG A 191 -9.10 7.71 11.71
CA ARG A 191 -9.42 7.50 13.14
C ARG A 191 -9.62 8.82 13.90
N ASP A 192 -10.02 8.71 15.16
CA ASP A 192 -10.11 9.86 16.07
C ASP A 192 -8.70 10.41 16.36
N TRP A 193 -8.62 11.74 16.56
CA TRP A 193 -7.41 12.40 17.05
C TRP A 193 -6.87 11.75 18.33
N PRO A 194 -5.54 11.55 18.49
CA PRO A 194 -4.46 11.97 17.61
C PRO A 194 -4.04 10.92 16.56
N ASN A 195 -4.84 9.87 16.33
CA ASN A 195 -4.51 8.76 15.43
C ASN A 195 -5.07 8.94 14.01
N ASN A 196 -5.56 10.15 13.71
CA ASN A 196 -6.02 10.52 12.39
C ASN A 196 -4.86 10.62 11.39
N VAL A 197 -5.21 10.56 10.11
CA VAL A 197 -4.27 10.72 9.00
C VAL A 197 -4.78 11.78 8.03
N ASN A 198 -3.89 12.26 7.17
CA ASN A 198 -4.24 13.00 5.97
C ASN A 198 -3.41 12.50 4.78
N SER A 199 -3.87 12.83 3.58
CA SER A 199 -3.08 12.71 2.36
C SER A 199 -3.43 13.87 1.43
N GLY A 200 -2.43 14.41 0.75
CA GLY A 200 -2.56 15.64 -0.03
C GLY A 200 -1.30 15.96 -0.79
N LYS A 201 -1.34 17.02 -1.60
CA LYS A 201 -0.23 17.44 -2.45
C LYS A 201 -0.20 18.95 -2.62
N ALA A 202 1.00 19.51 -2.71
CA ALA A 202 1.22 20.90 -3.08
C ALA A 202 1.19 21.08 -4.61
N TYR A 203 0.66 22.21 -5.05
CA TYR A 203 0.84 22.74 -6.40
C TYR A 203 1.80 23.93 -6.34
N GLU A 204 3.01 23.72 -6.86
CA GLU A 204 4.01 24.78 -7.07
C GLU A 204 3.65 25.57 -8.33
N PHE A 205 3.46 26.88 -8.18
CA PHE A 205 3.22 27.77 -9.32
C PHE A 205 4.51 28.03 -10.12
N PRO A 206 4.43 28.40 -11.41
CA PRO A 206 5.59 28.87 -12.16
C PRO A 206 6.30 30.02 -11.44
N ALA A 207 7.64 30.02 -11.44
CA ALA A 207 8.45 30.94 -10.61
C ALA A 207 8.32 32.46 -10.93
N ASP A 208 7.56 32.83 -11.95
CA ASP A 208 7.16 34.21 -12.27
C ASP A 208 5.69 34.53 -11.96
N MET A 209 5.00 33.64 -11.24
CA MET A 209 3.58 33.70 -10.88
C MET A 209 3.39 33.47 -9.37
N ASN A 210 2.35 34.05 -8.78
CA ASN A 210 2.00 33.85 -7.38
C ASN A 210 0.48 33.99 -7.18
N PRO A 211 -0.18 33.10 -6.42
CA PRO A 211 -1.64 33.15 -6.23
C PRO A 211 -2.15 34.36 -5.44
N ALA A 212 -1.24 35.19 -4.89
CA ALA A 212 -1.55 36.48 -4.28
C ALA A 212 -1.26 37.70 -5.18
N ASP A 213 -0.89 37.53 -6.45
CA ASP A 213 -0.80 38.63 -7.44
C ASP A 213 -2.08 38.76 -8.28
N ASP A 214 -2.55 37.66 -8.87
CA ASP A 214 -3.70 37.61 -9.78
C ASP A 214 -4.80 36.64 -9.30
N PHE A 215 -5.95 36.65 -9.99
CA PHE A 215 -7.08 35.76 -9.68
C PHE A 215 -6.95 34.42 -10.41
N HIS A 216 -6.93 33.34 -9.63
CA HIS A 216 -6.85 31.95 -10.11
C HIS A 216 -8.13 31.18 -9.77
N THR A 217 -8.32 30.06 -10.45
CA THR A 217 -9.51 29.21 -10.35
C THR A 217 -9.15 27.90 -9.66
N TYR A 218 -9.60 27.73 -8.42
CA TYR A 218 -9.32 26.55 -7.60
C TYR A 218 -10.55 25.63 -7.61
N ALA A 219 -10.36 24.35 -7.89
CA ALA A 219 -11.48 23.41 -7.94
C ALA A 219 -11.13 21.99 -7.53
N ILE A 220 -12.15 21.25 -7.09
CA ILE A 220 -12.15 19.79 -7.15
C ILE A 220 -13.22 19.29 -8.12
N GLU A 221 -13.00 18.10 -8.66
CA GLU A 221 -14.05 17.21 -9.13
C GLU A 221 -14.09 15.99 -8.22
N TRP A 222 -15.25 15.74 -7.61
CA TRP A 222 -15.50 14.64 -6.67
C TRP A 222 -16.56 13.71 -7.25
N GLN A 223 -16.23 12.42 -7.31
CA GLN A 223 -17.11 11.36 -7.76
C GLN A 223 -17.00 10.16 -6.81
N GLU A 224 -17.87 9.17 -6.98
CA GLU A 224 -17.92 7.99 -6.12
C GLU A 224 -16.62 7.17 -6.16
N GLY A 225 -15.75 7.39 -5.17
CA GLY A 225 -14.46 6.72 -4.98
C GLY A 225 -13.23 7.45 -5.54
N GLU A 226 -13.37 8.67 -6.07
CA GLU A 226 -12.25 9.47 -6.58
C GLU A 226 -12.48 10.98 -6.38
N ILE A 227 -11.43 11.72 -6.01
CA ILE A 227 -11.41 13.20 -5.97
C ILE A 227 -10.18 13.66 -6.75
N ARG A 228 -10.32 14.72 -7.55
CA ARG A 228 -9.26 15.34 -8.37
C ARG A 228 -9.19 16.82 -8.07
N TRP A 229 -7.99 17.40 -7.95
CA TRP A 229 -7.76 18.82 -7.66
C TRP A 229 -7.17 19.56 -8.86
N TYR A 230 -7.63 20.80 -9.06
CA TYR A 230 -7.34 21.63 -10.21
C TYR A 230 -6.95 23.06 -9.81
N VAL A 231 -5.95 23.61 -10.49
CA VAL A 231 -5.66 25.06 -10.54
C VAL A 231 -5.74 25.52 -12.00
N ASP A 232 -6.59 26.50 -12.30
CA ASP A 232 -6.84 27.02 -13.65
C ASP A 232 -7.12 25.93 -14.71
N GLY A 233 -7.82 24.87 -14.28
CA GLY A 233 -8.13 23.70 -15.10
C GLY A 233 -7.04 22.63 -15.17
N TYR A 234 -5.82 22.90 -14.68
CA TYR A 234 -4.74 21.91 -14.61
C TYR A 234 -4.92 20.97 -13.42
N LEU A 235 -5.22 19.69 -13.70
CA LEU A 235 -5.26 18.62 -12.70
C LEU A 235 -3.86 18.40 -12.11
N TYR A 236 -3.65 18.67 -10.82
CA TYR A 236 -2.35 18.47 -10.17
C TYR A 236 -2.31 17.30 -9.18
N ALA A 237 -3.47 16.89 -8.63
CA ALA A 237 -3.60 15.75 -7.74
C ALA A 237 -4.87 14.92 -8.02
N THR A 238 -4.79 13.62 -7.79
CA THR A 238 -5.89 12.65 -7.76
C THR A 238 -5.76 11.85 -6.46
N GLN A 239 -6.85 11.65 -5.73
CA GLN A 239 -6.94 10.71 -4.62
C GLN A 239 -8.10 9.75 -4.86
N ARG A 240 -7.95 8.50 -4.41
CA ARG A 240 -8.94 7.44 -4.59
C ARG A 240 -9.22 6.72 -3.28
N LYS A 241 -10.37 6.05 -3.22
CA LYS A 241 -10.65 5.08 -2.15
C LYS A 241 -9.67 3.91 -2.23
N SER A 242 -9.38 3.32 -1.07
CA SER A 242 -8.65 2.05 -1.01
C SER A 242 -9.34 0.95 -1.82
N THR A 243 -8.56 0.01 -2.38
CA THR A 243 -9.11 -1.16 -3.08
C THR A 243 -8.60 -2.44 -2.43
N VAL A 244 -9.49 -3.14 -1.71
CA VAL A 244 -9.18 -4.34 -0.92
C VAL A 244 -9.02 -5.58 -1.81
N ARG A 245 -7.97 -6.37 -1.55
CA ARG A 245 -7.80 -7.73 -2.09
C ARG A 245 -8.56 -8.72 -1.19
N TYR A 246 -9.30 -9.64 -1.79
CA TYR A 246 -10.01 -10.71 -1.07
C TYR A 246 -9.53 -12.08 -1.53
N ASN A 247 -9.39 -13.02 -0.60
CA ASN A 247 -9.09 -14.42 -0.91
C ASN A 247 -10.34 -15.19 -1.41
N ALA A 248 -10.18 -16.47 -1.75
CA ALA A 248 -11.27 -17.33 -2.21
C ALA A 248 -12.37 -17.59 -1.16
N SER A 249 -12.10 -17.36 0.13
CA SER A 249 -13.08 -17.42 1.23
C SER A 249 -13.92 -16.13 1.36
N GLY A 250 -13.50 -15.03 0.71
CA GLY A 250 -14.07 -13.70 0.88
C GLY A 250 -13.48 -12.89 2.04
N GLU A 251 -12.31 -13.28 2.54
CA GLU A 251 -11.58 -12.59 3.62
C GLU A 251 -10.62 -11.55 3.03
N ALA A 252 -10.47 -10.40 3.70
CA ALA A 252 -9.57 -9.34 3.25
C ALA A 252 -8.10 -9.72 3.51
N VAL A 253 -7.25 -9.59 2.49
CA VAL A 253 -5.84 -10.03 2.49
C VAL A 253 -4.91 -8.95 1.92
N GLY A 254 -5.09 -7.72 2.38
CA GLY A 254 -4.31 -6.56 1.94
C GLY A 254 -5.01 -5.66 0.91
N LEU A 255 -4.25 -4.73 0.33
CA LEU A 255 -4.72 -3.73 -0.64
C LEU A 255 -4.06 -3.92 -2.01
N SER A 256 -4.76 -3.49 -3.07
CA SER A 256 -4.24 -3.37 -4.45
C SER A 256 -4.06 -1.90 -4.87
N HIS A 257 -4.66 -0.98 -4.11
CA HIS A 257 -4.31 0.44 -4.09
C HIS A 257 -4.56 0.97 -2.69
N ARG A 258 -3.60 1.72 -2.14
CA ARG A 258 -3.66 2.35 -0.82
C ARG A 258 -4.23 3.76 -0.96
N GLY A 259 -5.48 3.92 -0.52
CA GLY A 259 -6.22 5.18 -0.64
C GLY A 259 -6.73 5.64 0.73
N TRP A 260 -7.84 6.36 0.75
CA TRP A 260 -8.49 6.74 2.02
C TRP A 260 -9.22 5.56 2.69
N PHE A 261 -9.62 5.78 3.95
CA PHE A 261 -10.44 4.88 4.77
C PHE A 261 -11.23 5.64 5.83
N ALA A 262 -12.23 5.00 6.44
CA ALA A 262 -12.89 5.47 7.66
C ALA A 262 -12.89 4.38 8.74
N GLU A 263 -12.85 4.75 10.02
CA GLU A 263 -13.01 3.83 11.14
C GLU A 263 -14.25 4.20 11.96
N TYR A 264 -15.27 3.34 11.98
CA TYR A 264 -16.53 3.61 12.69
C TYR A 264 -17.15 2.34 13.27
N TYR A 265 -18.15 2.50 14.13
CA TYR A 265 -18.89 1.37 14.70
C TYR A 265 -19.82 0.75 13.66
N ASP A 266 -19.62 -0.53 13.36
CA ASP A 266 -20.52 -1.26 12.49
C ASP A 266 -21.93 -1.37 13.12
N GLN A 267 -22.96 -1.14 12.32
CA GLN A 267 -24.35 -1.05 12.82
C GLN A 267 -25.00 -2.43 13.10
N ILE A 268 -24.35 -3.53 12.71
CA ILE A 268 -24.83 -4.90 12.86
C ILE A 268 -24.09 -5.60 14.02
N THR A 269 -22.76 -5.49 14.09
CA THR A 269 -21.95 -6.08 15.18
C THR A 269 -21.87 -5.17 16.41
N GLY A 270 -21.88 -3.85 16.23
CA GLY A 270 -21.60 -2.87 17.28
C GLY A 270 -20.10 -2.71 17.59
N GLU A 271 -19.21 -3.28 16.77
CA GLU A 271 -17.76 -3.24 16.96
C GLU A 271 -17.11 -2.13 16.13
N LEU A 272 -16.04 -1.54 16.65
CA LEU A 272 -15.27 -0.51 15.96
C LEU A 272 -14.46 -1.16 14.83
N THR A 273 -14.74 -0.79 13.58
CA THR A 273 -14.22 -1.47 12.38
C THR A 273 -13.64 -0.46 11.40
N THR A 274 -12.58 -0.87 10.70
CA THR A 274 -11.98 -0.10 9.59
C THR A 274 -12.68 -0.45 8.28
N PHE A 275 -13.04 0.57 7.50
CA PHE A 275 -13.73 0.45 6.22
C PHE A 275 -12.93 1.12 5.10
N TRP A 276 -12.62 0.34 4.08
CA TRP A 276 -11.89 0.72 2.86
C TRP A 276 -12.83 0.94 1.67
N ASN A 277 -14.06 1.42 1.94
CA ASN A 277 -15.09 1.65 0.91
C ASN A 277 -15.09 3.12 0.47
N ASN A 278 -16.23 3.67 0.05
CA ASN A 278 -16.30 5.08 -0.36
C ASN A 278 -16.13 6.04 0.83
N ALA A 279 -16.40 5.60 2.07
CA ALA A 279 -16.37 6.42 3.27
C ALA A 279 -14.93 6.92 3.60
N PRO A 280 -14.80 8.15 4.14
CA PRO A 280 -15.88 9.04 4.57
C PRO A 280 -16.50 9.89 3.45
N PHE A 281 -15.92 9.88 2.25
CA PHE A 281 -16.24 10.79 1.15
C PHE A 281 -17.41 10.32 0.27
N ASP A 282 -18.51 9.93 0.93
CA ASP A 282 -19.77 9.47 0.32
C ASP A 282 -21.04 10.04 0.98
N GLN A 283 -20.88 11.04 1.85
CA GLN A 283 -21.95 11.77 2.55
C GLN A 283 -22.10 13.20 2.02
N GLU A 284 -23.13 13.93 2.49
CA GLU A 284 -23.27 15.36 2.21
C GLU A 284 -22.25 16.21 3.00
N PHE A 285 -21.53 17.08 2.30
CA PHE A 285 -20.58 18.05 2.81
C PHE A 285 -21.04 19.49 2.47
N HIS A 286 -20.66 20.46 3.31
CA HIS A 286 -20.90 21.89 3.08
C HIS A 286 -19.56 22.62 2.85
N LEU A 287 -19.60 23.66 2.02
CA LEU A 287 -18.47 24.54 1.74
C LEU A 287 -18.16 25.48 2.92
N LEU A 288 -16.87 25.79 3.09
CA LEU A 288 -16.33 26.78 4.01
C LEU A 288 -15.33 27.72 3.30
N LEU A 289 -15.32 28.97 3.74
CA LEU A 289 -14.40 30.03 3.31
C LEU A 289 -13.88 30.78 4.54
N ASN A 290 -12.58 30.93 4.71
CA ASN A 290 -11.99 31.78 5.75
C ASN A 290 -10.60 32.30 5.40
N LEU A 291 -10.18 33.31 6.17
CA LEU A 291 -8.79 33.71 6.30
C LEU A 291 -8.38 33.58 7.77
N ALA A 292 -7.60 32.55 8.10
CA ALA A 292 -6.97 32.39 9.40
C ALA A 292 -5.72 33.29 9.52
N VAL A 293 -5.32 33.58 10.77
CA VAL A 293 -4.12 34.37 11.09
C VAL A 293 -3.29 33.64 12.14
N GLY A 294 -2.09 33.20 11.78
CA GLY A 294 -1.25 32.36 12.63
C GLY A 294 -1.80 30.94 12.82
N GLY A 295 -1.30 30.26 13.85
CA GLY A 295 -1.54 28.84 14.07
C GLY A 295 -0.35 27.94 13.69
N ASP A 296 -0.48 26.65 14.04
CA ASP A 296 0.64 25.70 14.11
C ASP A 296 1.39 25.47 12.80
N TRP A 297 0.75 25.67 11.64
CA TRP A 297 1.41 25.59 10.34
C TRP A 297 2.08 26.91 9.94
N PRO A 298 1.36 28.02 9.67
CA PRO A 298 1.97 29.25 9.17
C PRO A 298 3.02 29.85 10.12
N GLU A 299 2.86 29.71 11.45
CA GLU A 299 3.84 30.23 12.42
C GLU A 299 5.15 29.41 12.50
N ASN A 300 5.21 28.22 11.90
CA ASN A 300 6.40 27.34 11.94
C ASN A 300 7.12 27.18 10.60
N VAL A 301 6.71 27.91 9.55
CA VAL A 301 7.36 27.93 8.24
C VAL A 301 7.72 29.35 7.77
N ASN A 302 8.57 29.44 6.74
CA ASN A 302 9.16 30.66 6.18
C ASN A 302 9.87 31.54 7.23
N ASN A 303 9.35 32.73 7.58
CA ASN A 303 10.00 33.65 8.53
C ASN A 303 9.73 33.33 10.02
N LEU A 304 8.83 32.38 10.31
CA LEU A 304 8.30 32.03 11.63
C LEU A 304 7.44 33.12 12.29
N GLY A 305 6.50 32.69 13.14
CA GLY A 305 5.52 33.57 13.80
C GLY A 305 4.59 34.28 12.82
N ILE A 306 4.20 35.51 13.16
CA ILE A 306 3.28 36.37 12.41
C ILE A 306 3.92 37.74 12.19
N ASP A 307 3.89 38.24 10.95
CA ASP A 307 4.27 39.62 10.64
C ASP A 307 3.07 40.55 10.85
N ALA A 308 3.05 41.27 11.98
CA ALA A 308 1.95 42.19 12.31
C ALA A 308 1.80 43.33 11.29
N GLU A 309 2.89 43.75 10.64
CA GLU A 309 2.88 44.78 9.61
C GLU A 309 2.17 44.29 8.32
N ALA A 310 2.13 42.99 8.05
CA ALA A 310 1.37 42.41 6.93
C ALA A 310 -0.16 42.52 7.11
N PHE A 311 -0.64 42.64 8.35
CA PHE A 311 -2.07 42.80 8.69
C PHE A 311 -2.45 44.24 9.03
N ALA A 312 -1.49 45.13 9.30
CA ALA A 312 -1.71 46.48 9.81
C ALA A 312 -2.55 47.41 8.91
N ALA A 313 -2.76 47.05 7.64
CA ALA A 313 -3.60 47.79 6.68
C ALA A 313 -4.91 47.06 6.30
N GLY A 314 -5.15 45.87 6.87
CA GLY A 314 -6.11 44.89 6.35
C GLY A 314 -5.45 44.00 5.29
N GLN A 315 -5.49 42.68 5.50
CA GLN A 315 -5.00 41.69 4.55
C GLN A 315 -6.22 40.96 3.94
N GLU A 316 -6.37 40.99 2.62
CA GLU A 316 -7.62 40.61 1.95
C GLU A 316 -7.51 39.30 1.16
N TYR A 317 -8.50 38.44 1.35
CA TYR A 317 -8.84 37.30 0.51
C TYR A 317 -10.06 37.69 -0.33
N VAL A 318 -9.89 37.77 -1.66
CA VAL A 318 -10.90 38.35 -2.57
C VAL A 318 -11.40 37.29 -3.53
N ILE A 319 -12.72 37.07 -3.52
CA ILE A 319 -13.39 35.94 -4.19
C ILE A 319 -14.41 36.49 -5.19
N ASP A 320 -14.25 36.09 -6.45
CA ASP A 320 -15.02 36.52 -7.61
C ASP A 320 -16.33 35.73 -7.75
N TYR A 321 -16.26 34.40 -7.57
CA TYR A 321 -17.44 33.54 -7.48
C TYR A 321 -17.14 32.23 -6.74
N VAL A 322 -18.19 31.56 -6.27
CA VAL A 322 -18.17 30.14 -5.89
C VAL A 322 -19.28 29.40 -6.65
N HIS A 323 -18.93 28.37 -7.42
CA HIS A 323 -19.84 27.59 -8.27
C HIS A 323 -19.79 26.10 -7.88
N VAL A 324 -20.96 25.45 -7.93
CA VAL A 324 -21.09 23.99 -7.77
C VAL A 324 -21.88 23.42 -8.94
N TYR A 325 -21.30 22.40 -9.58
CA TYR A 325 -21.86 21.73 -10.74
C TYR A 325 -22.13 20.24 -10.47
N GLU A 326 -23.27 19.76 -10.95
CA GLU A 326 -23.64 18.34 -10.97
C GLU A 326 -23.31 17.73 -12.35
N CYS A 327 -22.96 16.45 -12.41
CA CYS A 327 -22.68 15.78 -13.66
C CYS A 327 -23.99 15.29 -14.32
N ALA A 328 -24.31 15.75 -15.53
CA ALA A 328 -25.54 15.33 -16.22
C ALA A 328 -25.55 13.86 -16.67
N SER A 329 -24.38 13.22 -16.78
CA SER A 329 -24.23 11.82 -17.19
C SER A 329 -24.67 10.85 -16.08
N ASP A 330 -24.23 11.10 -14.84
CA ASP A 330 -24.64 10.35 -13.64
C ASP A 330 -24.58 11.26 -12.38
N PRO A 331 -25.72 11.85 -11.96
CA PRO A 331 -25.81 12.61 -10.72
C PRO A 331 -25.63 11.79 -9.44
N ASP A 332 -25.97 10.48 -9.46
CA ASP A 332 -25.93 9.63 -8.26
C ASP A 332 -24.48 9.27 -7.87
N THR A 333 -23.57 9.21 -8.85
CA THR A 333 -22.15 8.87 -8.65
C THR A 333 -21.15 9.95 -9.07
N GLY A 334 -21.57 11.00 -9.79
CA GLY A 334 -20.71 12.08 -10.30
C GLY A 334 -19.85 11.71 -11.53
N LYS A 335 -20.08 10.55 -12.16
CA LYS A 335 -19.21 9.96 -13.20
C LYS A 335 -19.70 10.27 -14.62
N GLY A 336 -18.76 10.33 -15.57
CA GLY A 336 -19.02 10.62 -16.98
C GLY A 336 -19.00 12.12 -17.32
N CYS A 337 -18.33 12.94 -16.51
CA CYS A 337 -18.07 14.36 -16.75
C CYS A 337 -16.61 14.77 -16.42
N GLU A 338 -15.75 13.80 -16.09
CA GLU A 338 -14.42 14.01 -15.55
C GLU A 338 -13.44 14.72 -16.51
N THR A 339 -12.80 15.79 -16.02
CA THR A 339 -11.73 16.49 -16.74
C THR A 339 -10.39 15.83 -16.40
N ILE A 340 -9.93 14.88 -17.22
CA ILE A 340 -8.70 14.10 -16.98
C ILE A 340 -7.56 14.46 -17.95
N ARG A 341 -6.31 14.18 -17.55
CA ARG A 341 -5.11 14.31 -18.38
C ARG A 341 -4.20 13.07 -18.28
N PRO A 342 -3.29 12.83 -19.24
CA PRO A 342 -2.22 11.83 -19.06
C PRO A 342 -1.45 12.05 -17.75
N GLY A 343 -1.14 10.96 -17.05
CA GLY A 343 -0.46 10.97 -15.75
C GLY A 343 -1.39 11.04 -14.52
N TYR A 344 -2.70 11.25 -14.69
CA TYR A 344 -3.60 11.44 -13.54
C TYR A 344 -3.75 10.21 -12.60
N GLU A 345 -3.39 9.01 -13.07
CA GLU A 345 -3.38 7.75 -12.32
C GLU A 345 -1.97 7.29 -11.91
N SER A 346 -0.93 8.09 -12.17
CA SER A 346 0.47 7.73 -11.91
C SER A 346 0.97 8.32 -10.60
N LEU A 347 1.64 7.51 -9.78
CA LEU A 347 2.29 7.96 -8.53
C LEU A 347 3.48 8.90 -8.80
N ASP A 348 4.14 8.75 -9.95
CA ASP A 348 5.21 9.65 -10.42
C ASP A 348 4.68 11.03 -10.89
N ASP A 349 3.36 11.25 -10.87
CA ASP A 349 2.72 12.48 -11.34
C ASP A 349 1.59 12.93 -10.40
N ALA A 350 0.32 12.57 -10.67
CA ALA A 350 -0.81 13.17 -9.96
C ALA A 350 -1.49 12.25 -8.93
N LEU A 351 -1.35 10.92 -9.01
CA LEU A 351 -1.99 10.04 -8.04
C LEU A 351 -1.24 10.13 -6.71
N VAL A 352 -1.97 10.50 -5.66
CA VAL A 352 -1.47 10.58 -4.28
C VAL A 352 -1.97 9.35 -3.54
N GLU A 353 -1.06 8.58 -2.94
CA GLU A 353 -1.44 7.47 -2.06
C GLU A 353 -2.08 7.99 -0.77
N GLY A 354 -3.04 7.22 -0.26
CA GLY A 354 -3.63 7.46 1.05
C GLY A 354 -3.02 6.60 2.14
N GLU A 355 -3.32 6.95 3.39
CA GLU A 355 -2.73 6.35 4.59
C GLU A 355 -3.56 5.17 5.16
N ALA A 356 -4.34 4.47 4.33
CA ALA A 356 -5.10 3.31 4.78
C ALA A 356 -4.21 2.22 5.40
N PRO A 357 -4.60 1.64 6.55
CA PRO A 357 -3.93 0.47 7.09
C PRO A 357 -4.19 -0.72 6.16
N ILE A 358 -3.18 -1.54 5.94
CA ILE A 358 -3.32 -2.79 5.17
C ILE A 358 -4.20 -3.75 6.00
N PRO A 359 -5.28 -4.33 5.44
CA PRO A 359 -6.02 -5.39 6.12
C PRO A 359 -5.10 -6.57 6.43
N THR A 360 -4.83 -6.82 7.71
CA THR A 360 -4.15 -8.04 8.13
C THR A 360 -5.03 -9.23 7.76
N PRO A 361 -4.52 -10.25 7.04
CA PRO A 361 -5.28 -11.45 6.79
C PRO A 361 -5.70 -12.11 8.11
N PRO A 362 -6.87 -12.75 8.17
CA PRO A 362 -7.10 -13.74 9.20
C PRO A 362 -6.09 -14.88 8.99
N SER A 363 -5.15 -15.03 9.93
CA SER A 363 -4.24 -16.16 9.94
C SER A 363 -5.02 -17.47 9.79
N SER A 364 -4.64 -18.29 8.81
CA SER A 364 -5.26 -19.60 8.56
C SER A 364 -5.12 -20.57 9.76
N GLY A 365 -4.24 -20.25 10.72
CA GLY A 365 -3.81 -21.13 11.79
C GLY A 365 -2.91 -22.29 11.32
N VAL A 366 -2.64 -22.38 10.02
CA VAL A 366 -1.82 -23.44 9.41
C VAL A 366 -0.48 -22.85 8.99
N VAL A 367 0.54 -23.10 9.82
CA VAL A 367 1.94 -22.90 9.46
C VAL A 367 2.28 -23.77 8.25
N GLN A 368 2.81 -23.18 7.18
CA GLN A 368 3.32 -23.88 6.01
C GLN A 368 4.73 -23.39 5.72
N ASN A 369 5.71 -24.29 5.66
CA ASN A 369 7.07 -23.94 5.24
C ASN A 369 7.15 -23.94 3.70
N LEU A 370 8.00 -23.07 3.15
CA LEU A 370 8.33 -23.01 1.73
C LEU A 370 9.84 -23.14 1.55
N THR A 371 10.27 -24.23 0.92
CA THR A 371 11.62 -24.35 0.35
C THR A 371 11.60 -23.74 -1.05
N ILE A 372 12.38 -22.68 -1.27
CA ILE A 372 12.58 -22.02 -2.57
C ILE A 372 13.72 -22.72 -3.32
N PHE A 373 14.79 -23.09 -2.59
CA PHE A 373 15.89 -23.86 -3.14
C PHE A 373 16.65 -24.63 -2.05
N ASN A 374 16.90 -25.91 -2.31
CA ASN A 374 17.77 -26.82 -1.55
C ASN A 374 18.08 -27.98 -2.51
N ASP A 375 19.30 -28.04 -3.08
CA ASP A 375 19.78 -28.88 -4.20
C ASP A 375 18.95 -28.84 -5.53
N ALA A 376 17.68 -28.43 -5.48
CA ALA A 376 16.72 -28.48 -6.57
C ALA A 376 15.91 -27.18 -6.71
N ALA A 377 15.67 -26.75 -7.96
CA ALA A 377 14.90 -25.56 -8.26
C ALA A 377 13.39 -25.75 -8.03
N ASN A 378 12.79 -24.88 -7.21
CA ASN A 378 11.34 -24.78 -7.10
C ASN A 378 10.77 -24.14 -8.40
N PRO A 379 9.91 -24.83 -9.17
CA PRO A 379 9.41 -24.33 -10.46
C PRO A 379 8.48 -23.11 -10.34
N ASN A 380 7.97 -22.82 -9.14
CA ASN A 380 7.11 -21.67 -8.85
C ASN A 380 7.91 -20.46 -8.31
N TRP A 381 9.18 -20.66 -7.95
CA TRP A 381 10.10 -19.63 -7.46
C TRP A 381 11.44 -19.67 -8.24
N PRO A 382 11.42 -19.49 -9.58
CA PRO A 382 12.65 -19.45 -10.36
C PRO A 382 13.63 -18.35 -9.90
N ALA A 383 14.92 -18.64 -10.03
CA ALA A 383 15.97 -17.65 -9.86
C ALA A 383 15.94 -16.60 -11.00
N TRP A 384 16.19 -15.34 -10.66
CA TRP A 384 15.88 -14.17 -11.49
C TRP A 384 16.93 -13.07 -11.36
N ASP A 385 17.14 -12.36 -12.48
CA ASP A 385 17.90 -11.10 -12.60
C ASP A 385 16.92 -10.05 -13.15
N CYS A 386 16.74 -8.95 -12.43
CA CYS A 386 15.83 -7.87 -12.81
C CYS A 386 16.12 -7.26 -14.18
N CYS A 387 17.38 -6.89 -14.41
CA CYS A 387 17.72 -5.82 -15.35
C CYS A 387 19.20 -5.76 -15.75
N GLY A 388 20.07 -6.61 -15.19
CA GLY A 388 21.48 -6.72 -15.54
C GLY A 388 21.72 -7.54 -16.80
N GLY A 389 20.81 -8.49 -17.08
CA GLY A 389 20.88 -9.38 -18.24
C GLY A 389 21.88 -10.53 -18.10
N SER A 390 22.22 -10.89 -16.86
CA SER A 390 22.84 -12.17 -16.54
C SER A 390 21.78 -13.28 -16.60
N THR A 391 22.16 -14.51 -16.23
CA THR A 391 21.22 -15.62 -16.10
C THR A 391 21.70 -16.48 -14.92
N PRO A 392 21.00 -16.44 -13.77
CA PRO A 392 21.33 -17.30 -12.64
C PRO A 392 21.32 -18.77 -13.05
N MET A 393 22.27 -19.55 -12.53
CA MET A 393 22.44 -20.94 -12.93
C MET A 393 22.87 -21.82 -11.76
N ILE A 394 22.42 -23.07 -11.75
CA ILE A 394 22.86 -24.06 -10.77
C ILE A 394 24.28 -24.52 -11.13
N VAL A 395 25.14 -24.60 -10.12
CA VAL A 395 26.53 -25.07 -10.19
C VAL A 395 26.82 -26.07 -9.06
N GLU A 396 27.81 -26.94 -9.27
CA GLU A 396 28.28 -27.90 -8.26
C GLU A 396 29.31 -27.21 -7.34
N ASP A 397 29.04 -27.19 -6.04
CA ASP A 397 29.95 -26.73 -5.00
C ASP A 397 30.48 -27.90 -4.15
N PRO A 398 31.80 -27.97 -3.84
CA PRO A 398 32.37 -29.08 -3.07
C PRO A 398 31.93 -29.21 -1.61
N GLU A 399 31.20 -28.23 -1.07
CA GLU A 399 30.76 -28.20 0.33
C GLU A 399 29.23 -28.28 0.50
N GLN A 400 28.44 -27.77 -0.48
CA GLN A 400 26.98 -27.64 -0.39
C GLN A 400 26.21 -28.27 -1.58
N GLY A 401 26.85 -29.13 -2.40
CA GLY A 401 26.13 -29.80 -3.49
C GLY A 401 25.73 -28.85 -4.63
N ALA A 402 24.48 -28.90 -5.08
CA ALA A 402 23.98 -28.08 -6.18
C ALA A 402 23.48 -26.73 -5.67
N VAL A 403 24.14 -25.63 -6.04
CA VAL A 403 23.85 -24.27 -5.53
C VAL A 403 23.56 -23.28 -6.66
N TYR A 404 22.74 -22.25 -6.41
CA TYR A 404 22.47 -21.21 -7.40
C TYR A 404 23.57 -20.12 -7.40
N GLU A 405 24.30 -19.99 -8.50
CA GLU A 405 25.26 -18.91 -8.73
C GLU A 405 24.61 -17.68 -9.39
N PHE A 406 24.85 -16.51 -8.79
CA PHE A 406 24.41 -15.19 -9.23
C PHE A 406 25.61 -14.29 -9.52
N MET A 407 25.46 -13.37 -10.48
CA MET A 407 26.51 -12.44 -10.92
C MET A 407 25.96 -11.03 -11.08
N VAL A 408 26.74 -10.01 -10.70
CA VAL A 408 26.45 -8.61 -11.00
C VAL A 408 27.51 -8.07 -11.97
N GLY A 409 27.07 -7.78 -13.19
CA GLY A 409 27.93 -7.26 -14.26
C GLY A 409 28.13 -5.74 -14.21
N ALA A 410 28.58 -5.18 -15.33
CA ALA A 410 28.70 -3.73 -15.52
C ALA A 410 27.35 -2.99 -15.60
N SER A 411 26.26 -3.71 -15.90
CA SER A 411 24.89 -3.24 -15.74
C SER A 411 24.45 -3.49 -14.29
N PRO A 412 24.02 -2.45 -13.54
CA PRO A 412 23.45 -2.64 -12.20
C PRO A 412 22.20 -3.53 -12.24
N THR A 413 22.03 -4.39 -11.24
CA THR A 413 20.83 -5.22 -11.10
C THR A 413 20.57 -5.61 -9.64
N VAL A 414 19.38 -6.15 -9.42
CA VAL A 414 19.01 -6.93 -8.23
C VAL A 414 18.69 -8.36 -8.67
N ASN A 415 19.06 -9.32 -7.84
CA ASN A 415 19.10 -10.74 -8.14
C ASN A 415 18.46 -11.53 -6.99
N GLY A 416 17.80 -12.64 -7.30
CA GLY A 416 17.20 -13.51 -6.28
C GLY A 416 16.17 -14.48 -6.86
N PHE A 417 15.01 -14.62 -6.21
CA PHE A 417 13.94 -15.56 -6.56
C PHE A 417 12.57 -14.86 -6.59
N ILE A 418 11.72 -15.23 -7.55
CA ILE A 418 10.45 -14.53 -7.84
C ILE A 418 9.32 -15.52 -8.13
N SER A 419 8.11 -15.24 -7.65
CA SER A 419 6.92 -16.08 -7.87
C SER A 419 5.74 -15.36 -8.55
N ARG A 420 6.02 -14.24 -9.21
CA ARG A 420 5.06 -13.48 -10.05
C ARG A 420 4.93 -14.15 -11.43
N ASP A 421 3.68 -14.29 -11.91
CA ASP A 421 3.29 -15.05 -13.13
C ASP A 421 4.14 -14.73 -14.37
N GLU A 422 4.41 -13.44 -14.59
CA GLU A 422 5.20 -12.91 -15.71
C GLU A 422 6.68 -13.32 -15.74
N PHE A 423 7.22 -13.88 -14.65
CA PHE A 423 8.60 -14.36 -14.55
C PHE A 423 8.70 -15.90 -14.39
N ILE A 424 7.58 -16.62 -14.39
CA ILE A 424 7.59 -18.09 -14.31
C ILE A 424 8.08 -18.70 -15.64
N THR A 425 9.20 -19.42 -15.60
CA THR A 425 9.86 -19.97 -16.80
C THR A 425 9.72 -21.48 -16.97
N ALA A 426 9.24 -22.21 -15.95
CA ALA A 426 9.06 -23.66 -15.98
C ALA A 426 7.69 -24.07 -16.56
N GLU A 427 7.64 -25.12 -17.39
CA GLU A 427 6.38 -25.61 -18.01
C GLU A 427 5.36 -26.13 -16.97
N ASN A 428 5.82 -26.52 -15.80
CA ASN A 428 5.02 -26.93 -14.64
C ASN A 428 4.95 -25.89 -13.51
N GLY A 429 5.57 -24.72 -13.70
CA GLY A 429 5.54 -23.63 -12.73
C GLY A 429 4.22 -22.87 -12.76
N GLN A 430 3.85 -22.28 -11.63
CA GLN A 430 2.71 -21.36 -11.49
C GLN A 430 3.06 -20.25 -10.50
N ALA A 431 2.41 -19.09 -10.61
CA ALA A 431 2.60 -18.02 -9.63
C ALA A 431 2.18 -18.49 -8.22
N SER A 432 3.07 -18.36 -7.24
CA SER A 432 2.77 -18.72 -5.85
C SER A 432 3.39 -17.74 -4.83
N PRO A 433 2.82 -16.52 -4.70
CA PRO A 433 3.07 -15.66 -3.54
C PRO A 433 2.82 -16.41 -2.23
N PHE A 434 3.67 -16.17 -1.23
CA PHE A 434 3.70 -16.91 0.02
C PHE A 434 3.00 -16.14 1.15
N ASP A 435 2.16 -16.86 1.91
CA ASP A 435 1.46 -16.36 3.10
C ASP A 435 2.17 -16.77 4.39
N GLY A 436 3.04 -15.89 4.89
CA GLY A 436 3.71 -16.03 6.17
C GLY A 436 2.87 -15.60 7.38
N SER A 437 1.62 -15.13 7.21
CA SER A 437 0.79 -14.63 8.33
C SER A 437 0.50 -15.72 9.38
N GLY A 438 0.45 -16.99 8.95
CA GLY A 438 0.32 -18.16 9.81
C GLY A 438 1.47 -18.37 10.80
N MET A 439 2.62 -17.73 10.57
CA MET A 439 3.85 -17.91 11.35
C MET A 439 4.52 -16.58 11.78
N LEU A 440 3.83 -15.44 11.73
CA LEU A 440 4.45 -14.10 11.95
C LEU A 440 5.38 -14.00 13.18
N GLU A 441 4.96 -14.54 14.34
CA GLU A 441 5.72 -14.47 15.60
C GLU A 441 6.96 -15.38 15.66
N THR A 442 7.02 -16.45 14.85
CA THR A 442 8.03 -17.51 14.95
C THR A 442 8.82 -17.73 13.67
N GLY A 443 8.27 -17.35 12.52
CA GLY A 443 8.78 -17.58 11.19
C GLY A 443 10.02 -16.76 10.86
N VAL A 444 10.87 -17.35 10.03
CA VAL A 444 12.07 -16.73 9.49
C VAL A 444 12.14 -16.95 7.99
N ILE A 445 12.79 -16.02 7.30
CA ILE A 445 13.42 -16.30 6.01
C ILE A 445 14.88 -16.64 6.29
N SER A 446 15.37 -17.73 5.72
CA SER A 446 16.76 -18.18 5.87
C SER A 446 17.37 -18.57 4.52
N PHE A 447 18.67 -18.37 4.39
CA PHE A 447 19.47 -18.88 3.28
C PHE A 447 20.95 -18.99 3.70
N ASP A 448 21.67 -19.92 3.10
CA ASP A 448 23.12 -19.94 3.10
C ASP A 448 23.64 -19.14 1.89
N MET A 449 24.74 -18.43 2.09
CA MET A 449 25.39 -17.63 1.05
C MET A 449 26.91 -17.73 1.14
N LYS A 450 27.56 -17.80 -0.03
CA LYS A 450 29.02 -17.67 -0.18
C LYS A 450 29.37 -16.64 -1.23
N VAL A 451 30.22 -15.66 -0.88
CA VAL A 451 30.76 -14.70 -1.85
C VAL A 451 31.97 -15.32 -2.56
N VAL A 452 31.81 -15.71 -3.82
CA VAL A 452 32.87 -16.25 -4.68
C VAL A 452 33.82 -15.14 -5.16
N SER A 453 33.26 -13.97 -5.47
CA SER A 453 34.00 -12.75 -5.84
C SER A 453 33.31 -11.53 -5.23
N ALA A 454 34.07 -10.67 -4.55
CA ALA A 454 33.55 -9.43 -4.01
C ALA A 454 33.24 -8.39 -5.12
N PRO A 455 32.34 -7.43 -4.88
CA PRO A 455 32.17 -6.27 -5.76
C PRO A 455 33.50 -5.51 -5.95
N ALA A 456 33.69 -4.89 -7.12
CA ALA A 456 34.85 -4.06 -7.42
C ALA A 456 34.91 -2.78 -6.55
N SER A 457 33.77 -2.34 -6.00
CA SER A 457 33.70 -1.29 -4.99
C SER A 457 33.77 -1.91 -3.57
N PRO A 458 34.81 -1.61 -2.76
CA PRO A 458 34.93 -2.14 -1.41
C PRO A 458 33.90 -1.54 -0.42
N ASP A 459 33.26 -0.43 -0.80
CA ASP A 459 32.25 0.27 0.00
C ASP A 459 30.82 -0.21 -0.31
N ALA A 460 30.66 -1.24 -1.15
CA ALA A 460 29.36 -1.82 -1.50
C ALA A 460 28.79 -2.64 -0.33
N ALA A 461 27.82 -2.08 0.41
CA ALA A 461 27.07 -2.83 1.42
C ALA A 461 26.19 -3.89 0.74
N TRP A 462 26.16 -5.10 1.29
CA TRP A 462 25.24 -6.14 0.85
C TRP A 462 23.88 -5.98 1.54
N LEU A 463 22.82 -6.06 0.74
CA LEU A 463 21.43 -5.86 1.13
C LEU A 463 20.63 -7.15 0.89
N PHE A 464 19.66 -7.37 1.76
CA PHE A 464 18.53 -8.25 1.54
C PHE A 464 17.30 -7.39 1.31
N LYS A 465 16.48 -7.74 0.32
CA LYS A 465 15.19 -7.11 0.06
C LYS A 465 14.13 -8.18 -0.12
N VAL A 466 12.98 -7.96 0.50
CA VAL A 466 11.77 -8.77 0.32
C VAL A 466 10.69 -7.87 -0.24
N GLU A 467 9.97 -8.37 -1.25
CA GLU A 467 8.80 -7.68 -1.80
C GLU A 467 7.56 -8.57 -1.70
N SER A 468 6.42 -7.91 -1.53
CA SER A 468 5.10 -8.54 -1.55
C SER A 468 4.16 -7.81 -2.50
N ASN A 469 3.25 -8.56 -3.13
CA ASN A 469 2.18 -8.06 -3.99
C ASN A 469 2.67 -7.06 -5.06
N ASN A 470 3.51 -7.52 -5.99
CA ASN A 470 4.01 -6.71 -7.11
C ASN A 470 4.69 -5.41 -6.65
N ALA A 471 5.51 -5.51 -5.61
CA ALA A 471 6.24 -4.43 -4.95
C ALA A 471 5.37 -3.36 -4.23
N SER A 472 4.08 -3.63 -3.96
CA SER A 472 3.23 -2.70 -3.19
C SER A 472 3.62 -2.59 -1.71
N SER A 473 4.49 -3.46 -1.23
CA SER A 473 5.21 -3.30 0.03
C SER A 473 6.55 -4.03 -0.06
N ALA A 474 7.55 -3.52 0.66
CA ALA A 474 8.88 -4.11 0.69
C ALA A 474 9.58 -3.83 2.03
N ALA A 475 10.49 -4.71 2.42
CA ALA A 475 11.49 -4.46 3.45
C ALA A 475 12.88 -4.61 2.83
N GLU A 476 13.76 -3.61 3.03
CA GLU A 476 15.14 -3.61 2.54
C GLU A 476 16.09 -3.30 3.70
N LEU A 477 17.09 -4.15 3.92
CA LEU A 477 18.01 -4.07 5.06
C LEU A 477 19.40 -4.63 4.73
N PRO A 478 20.47 -4.14 5.39
CA PRO A 478 21.79 -4.76 5.32
C PRO A 478 21.78 -6.24 5.72
N LEU A 479 22.58 -7.07 5.04
CA LEU A 479 22.80 -8.46 5.48
C LEU A 479 23.34 -8.55 6.92
N ALA A 480 24.05 -7.50 7.38
CA ALA A 480 24.57 -7.38 8.75
C ALA A 480 23.48 -7.35 9.83
N ASP A 481 22.25 -6.97 9.47
CA ASP A 481 21.14 -6.79 10.42
C ASP A 481 20.29 -8.07 10.57
N ASN A 482 20.77 -9.21 10.04
CA ASN A 482 20.21 -10.53 10.32
C ASN A 482 20.33 -10.89 11.82
N ARG A 483 19.52 -11.85 12.27
CA ARG A 483 19.40 -12.30 13.69
C ARG A 483 20.74 -12.50 14.39
N ASP A 484 21.73 -13.05 13.67
CA ASP A 484 23.00 -13.51 14.24
C ASP A 484 24.17 -12.54 13.96
N GLY A 485 23.91 -11.38 13.31
CA GLY A 485 24.88 -10.31 13.09
C GLY A 485 26.00 -10.64 12.09
N VAL A 486 25.82 -11.69 11.29
CA VAL A 486 26.81 -12.22 10.34
C VAL A 486 27.00 -11.27 9.14
N THR A 487 28.24 -11.11 8.65
CA THR A 487 28.56 -10.28 7.48
C THR A 487 29.37 -11.06 6.42
N PRO A 488 29.14 -10.83 5.11
CA PRO A 488 29.75 -11.64 4.04
C PRO A 488 31.28 -11.67 4.04
N VAL A 489 31.84 -12.88 4.00
CA VAL A 489 33.27 -13.18 3.85
C VAL A 489 33.52 -13.88 2.51
N VAL A 490 34.57 -13.47 1.80
CA VAL A 490 34.90 -14.03 0.48
C VAL A 490 35.46 -15.44 0.61
N GLY A 491 34.78 -16.42 0.03
CA GLY A 491 35.16 -17.82 0.01
C GLY A 491 34.70 -18.65 1.21
N GLU A 492 33.89 -18.10 2.12
CA GLU A 492 33.31 -18.83 3.26
C GLU A 492 31.78 -18.92 3.10
N TRP A 493 31.18 -20.07 3.41
CA TRP A 493 29.72 -20.25 3.51
C TRP A 493 29.21 -19.69 4.84
N GLN A 494 28.10 -18.95 4.79
CA GLN A 494 27.50 -18.28 5.94
C GLN A 494 25.97 -18.29 5.86
N THR A 495 25.31 -18.67 6.95
CA THR A 495 23.85 -18.64 7.08
C THR A 495 23.35 -17.24 7.47
N TYR A 496 22.26 -16.80 6.86
CA TYR A 496 21.55 -15.55 7.16
C TYR A 496 20.12 -15.87 7.57
N VAL A 497 19.62 -15.24 8.64
CA VAL A 497 18.27 -15.50 9.18
C VAL A 497 17.56 -14.19 9.54
N PHE A 498 16.39 -13.98 8.94
CA PHE A 498 15.57 -12.76 9.09
C PHE A 498 14.18 -13.11 9.66
N PRO A 499 13.82 -12.69 10.88
CA PRO A 499 12.49 -12.94 11.45
C PRO A 499 11.38 -12.24 10.66
N LEU A 500 10.26 -12.93 10.40
CA LEU A 500 9.12 -12.32 9.68
C LEU A 500 8.52 -11.13 10.43
N GLN A 501 8.47 -11.16 11.77
CA GLN A 501 8.07 -10.01 12.58
C GLN A 501 8.94 -8.78 12.31
N MET A 502 10.25 -8.94 12.14
CA MET A 502 11.16 -7.82 11.85
C MET A 502 10.85 -7.18 10.48
N LEU A 503 10.54 -8.00 9.48
CA LEU A 503 10.17 -7.52 8.15
C LEU A 503 8.78 -6.87 8.14
N ALA A 504 7.83 -7.40 8.91
CA ALA A 504 6.51 -6.81 9.11
C ALA A 504 6.57 -5.46 9.85
N ASP A 505 7.43 -5.34 10.87
CA ASP A 505 7.70 -4.09 11.60
C ASP A 505 8.33 -3.01 10.68
N MET A 506 9.00 -3.43 9.60
CA MET A 506 9.50 -2.56 8.53
C MET A 506 8.46 -2.23 7.43
N GLY A 507 7.23 -2.76 7.52
CA GLY A 507 6.13 -2.46 6.62
C GLY A 507 5.86 -3.49 5.51
N LEU A 508 6.49 -4.67 5.53
CA LEU A 508 6.22 -5.75 4.57
C LEU A 508 4.87 -6.42 4.81
N ASP A 509 4.05 -6.56 3.76
CA ASP A 509 2.88 -7.45 3.76
C ASP A 509 3.33 -8.92 3.71
N VAL A 510 3.58 -9.53 4.87
CA VAL A 510 4.03 -10.94 4.97
C VAL A 510 3.05 -11.98 4.41
N SER A 511 1.84 -11.56 3.98
CA SER A 511 0.81 -12.47 3.47
C SER A 511 0.88 -12.77 1.96
N ALA A 512 1.70 -12.02 1.24
CA ALA A 512 1.79 -12.07 -0.21
C ALA A 512 3.23 -11.90 -0.72
N ILE A 513 4.20 -12.47 0.01
CA ILE A 513 5.63 -12.37 -0.31
C ILE A 513 5.87 -13.02 -1.67
N ASP A 514 6.36 -12.26 -2.65
CA ASP A 514 6.48 -12.71 -4.05
C ASP A 514 7.86 -12.48 -4.68
N VAL A 515 8.80 -11.84 -3.98
CA VAL A 515 10.23 -11.81 -4.34
C VAL A 515 11.12 -11.83 -3.10
N LEU A 516 12.18 -12.64 -3.15
CA LEU A 516 13.36 -12.51 -2.28
C LEU A 516 14.56 -12.05 -3.12
N MET A 517 15.32 -11.06 -2.65
CA MET A 517 16.52 -10.55 -3.35
C MET A 517 17.70 -10.38 -2.40
N VAL A 518 18.88 -10.79 -2.85
CA VAL A 518 20.17 -10.57 -2.17
C VAL A 518 21.10 -9.90 -3.16
N PHE A 519 21.62 -8.71 -2.85
CA PHE A 519 22.43 -7.93 -3.79
C PHE A 519 23.39 -6.95 -3.10
N PRO A 520 24.56 -6.65 -3.70
CA PRO A 520 25.37 -5.50 -3.33
C PRO A 520 24.69 -4.19 -3.75
N SER A 521 24.88 -3.14 -2.95
CA SER A 521 24.30 -1.79 -3.13
C SER A 521 24.24 -1.33 -4.59
N TRP A 522 23.07 -0.80 -5.00
CA TRP A 522 22.78 -0.48 -6.39
C TRP A 522 23.86 0.39 -7.05
N GLY A 523 24.35 -0.06 -8.21
CA GLY A 523 25.41 0.61 -8.97
C GLY A 523 26.84 0.41 -8.45
N LEU A 524 27.04 -0.23 -7.29
CA LEU A 524 28.37 -0.53 -6.73
C LEU A 524 28.77 -2.01 -6.86
N GLY A 525 27.86 -2.85 -7.35
CA GLY A 525 27.99 -4.32 -7.38
C GLY A 525 28.88 -4.94 -8.46
N GLU A 526 29.40 -4.18 -9.43
CA GLU A 526 30.12 -4.74 -10.59
C GLU A 526 31.23 -5.71 -10.18
N GLY A 527 31.22 -6.93 -10.75
CA GLY A 527 32.22 -7.97 -10.49
C GLY A 527 31.90 -8.90 -9.30
N ALA A 528 30.78 -8.67 -8.61
CA ALA A 528 30.30 -9.58 -7.58
C ALA A 528 29.83 -10.92 -8.19
N VAL A 529 30.26 -12.03 -7.58
CA VAL A 529 29.77 -13.38 -7.86
C VAL A 529 29.53 -14.06 -6.50
N TYR A 530 28.37 -14.67 -6.33
CA TYR A 530 27.97 -15.30 -5.07
C TYR A 530 27.02 -16.46 -5.35
N GLN A 531 27.02 -17.41 -4.43
CA GLN A 531 26.19 -18.61 -4.48
C GLN A 531 25.19 -18.56 -3.32
N LEU A 532 23.96 -19.00 -3.58
CA LEU A 532 22.89 -19.16 -2.58
C LEU A 532 22.42 -20.61 -2.54
N ASP A 533 22.12 -21.07 -1.34
CA ASP A 533 21.60 -22.40 -1.03
C ASP A 533 20.68 -22.35 0.22
N ASN A 534 19.95 -23.44 0.52
CA ASN A 534 19.05 -23.59 1.68
C ASN A 534 18.08 -22.41 1.85
N VAL A 535 17.53 -21.93 0.74
CA VAL A 535 16.69 -20.74 0.64
C VAL A 535 15.26 -21.11 1.01
N GLU A 536 14.80 -20.66 2.18
CA GLU A 536 13.54 -21.09 2.77
C GLU A 536 12.79 -19.97 3.51
N ILE A 537 11.47 -20.07 3.56
CA ILE A 537 10.61 -19.35 4.50
C ILE A 537 9.94 -20.38 5.40
N LYS A 538 10.30 -20.42 6.69
CA LYS A 538 9.89 -21.49 7.62
C LYS A 538 9.67 -21.00 9.04
N ALA A 539 8.77 -21.67 9.75
CA ALA A 539 8.75 -21.61 11.22
C ALA A 539 9.76 -22.63 11.77
N PRO A 540 10.79 -22.22 12.53
CA PRO A 540 11.73 -23.14 13.16
C PRO A 540 11.03 -23.96 14.26
N SER A 541 10.61 -25.18 13.91
CA SER A 541 10.22 -26.20 14.87
C SER A 541 11.45 -26.82 15.55
N PRO A 542 11.35 -27.32 16.79
CA PRO A 542 12.30 -28.32 17.28
C PRO A 542 12.21 -29.57 16.40
N GLU A 543 13.36 -30.17 16.14
CA GLU A 543 13.52 -31.36 15.29
C GLU A 543 14.48 -32.35 15.97
N VAL A 544 14.38 -33.63 15.61
CA VAL A 544 15.34 -34.66 16.02
C VAL A 544 15.51 -35.70 14.91
N VAL A 545 16.69 -35.72 14.30
CA VAL A 545 17.11 -36.76 13.36
C VAL A 545 17.62 -37.95 14.18
N PHE A 546 16.98 -39.12 14.05
CA PHE A 546 17.42 -40.33 14.77
C PHE A 546 18.57 -41.07 14.07
N PHE A 547 18.57 -41.00 12.73
CA PHE A 547 19.54 -41.62 11.85
C PHE A 547 19.49 -40.88 10.52
N ASP A 548 20.65 -40.67 9.92
CA ASP A 548 20.86 -40.07 8.60
C ASP A 548 22.05 -40.82 7.97
N ASP A 549 23.13 -40.18 7.53
CA ASP A 549 24.36 -40.88 7.10
C ASP A 549 25.19 -41.42 8.31
N GLY A 550 24.51 -41.92 9.35
CA GLY A 550 25.07 -42.48 10.59
C GLY A 550 24.13 -42.44 11.82
N GLU A 551 24.47 -43.20 12.87
CA GLU A 551 23.72 -43.25 14.14
C GLU A 551 23.80 -41.95 14.97
N ASN A 552 22.65 -41.40 15.38
CA ASN A 552 22.62 -40.34 16.39
C ASN A 552 22.99 -40.91 17.79
N PRO A 553 24.07 -40.45 18.44
CA PRO A 553 24.53 -40.99 19.72
C PRO A 553 23.58 -40.71 20.91
N ASP A 554 22.66 -39.74 20.78
CA ASP A 554 21.59 -39.50 21.75
C ASP A 554 20.34 -40.37 21.51
N TRP A 555 20.23 -41.02 20.35
CA TRP A 555 19.08 -41.82 19.93
C TRP A 555 19.48 -43.18 19.37
N VAL A 556 20.40 -43.87 20.06
CA VAL A 556 21.00 -45.15 19.64
C VAL A 556 20.00 -46.23 19.19
N MET A 557 20.42 -47.04 18.22
CA MET A 557 19.69 -48.21 17.74
C MET A 557 19.55 -49.28 18.83
N TRP A 558 18.39 -49.93 18.87
CA TRP A 558 17.98 -50.75 20.01
C TRP A 558 17.11 -51.96 19.63
N ASP A 559 17.27 -53.04 20.39
CA ASP A 559 16.42 -54.22 20.41
C ASP A 559 15.91 -54.39 21.86
N CYS A 560 14.59 -54.45 22.05
CA CYS A 560 14.00 -54.58 23.39
C CYS A 560 14.39 -55.87 24.12
N CYS A 561 14.48 -56.98 23.38
CA CYS A 561 14.18 -58.30 23.94
C CYS A 561 14.41 -59.51 23.02
N GLY A 562 14.74 -59.33 21.74
CA GLY A 562 15.18 -60.39 20.82
C GLY A 562 16.64 -60.77 21.03
N GLY A 563 17.49 -59.80 21.36
CA GLY A 563 18.93 -59.98 21.58
C GLY A 563 19.78 -59.94 20.29
N SER A 564 19.20 -59.45 19.19
CA SER A 564 19.93 -59.00 18.02
C SER A 564 20.67 -57.69 18.33
N MET A 565 21.59 -57.30 17.45
CA MET A 565 22.16 -55.95 17.43
C MET A 565 21.93 -55.39 16.02
N PRO A 566 21.25 -54.23 15.87
CA PRO A 566 21.17 -53.52 14.59
C PRO A 566 22.55 -53.13 14.08
N THR A 567 22.67 -52.84 12.78
CA THR A 567 23.93 -52.44 12.14
C THR A 567 23.74 -51.25 11.20
N GLU A 568 24.77 -50.41 11.11
CA GLU A 568 24.94 -49.49 9.98
C GLU A 568 25.43 -50.31 8.78
N GLU A 569 24.75 -50.21 7.64
CA GLU A 569 25.13 -50.85 6.38
C GLU A 569 25.15 -49.80 5.27
N LEU A 570 25.94 -50.02 4.21
CA LEU A 570 25.94 -49.16 3.01
C LEU A 570 24.97 -49.75 1.97
N ASP A 571 24.06 -48.94 1.43
CA ASP A 571 22.97 -49.43 0.58
C ASP A 571 23.20 -49.16 -0.93
N ASP A 572 22.76 -47.99 -1.44
CA ASP A 572 23.03 -47.55 -2.82
C ASP A 572 23.37 -46.05 -2.88
N ASP A 573 23.85 -45.61 -4.05
CA ASP A 573 24.46 -44.27 -4.27
C ASP A 573 23.49 -43.10 -3.98
N ASP A 574 22.17 -43.37 -3.88
CA ASP A 574 21.13 -42.37 -3.61
C ASP A 574 20.79 -42.25 -2.10
N HIS A 575 21.15 -43.23 -1.24
CA HIS A 575 20.72 -43.29 0.18
C HIS A 575 21.85 -43.53 1.21
N GLY A 576 23.12 -43.66 0.78
CA GLY A 576 24.27 -43.67 1.71
C GLY A 576 24.30 -44.83 2.72
N LEU A 577 24.57 -44.50 3.99
CA LEU A 577 24.47 -45.42 5.13
C LEU A 577 23.03 -45.54 5.63
N VAL A 578 22.63 -46.75 6.01
CA VAL A 578 21.27 -47.07 6.50
C VAL A 578 21.27 -47.90 7.78
N ALA A 579 20.27 -47.68 8.63
CA ALA A 579 20.02 -48.45 9.85
C ALA A 579 19.34 -49.80 9.54
N GLN A 580 20.11 -50.90 9.50
CA GLN A 580 19.56 -52.22 9.21
C GLN A 580 19.08 -52.96 10.49
N PHE A 581 17.78 -53.28 10.51
CA PHE A 581 17.13 -54.03 11.58
C PHE A 581 16.80 -55.47 11.15
N SER A 582 17.13 -56.47 11.98
CA SER A 582 16.96 -57.90 11.66
C SER A 582 16.17 -58.67 12.74
N ILE A 583 14.91 -58.96 12.44
CA ILE A 583 13.97 -59.66 13.36
C ILE A 583 14.04 -61.18 13.13
N GLY A 584 14.51 -61.91 14.15
CA GLY A 584 14.66 -63.38 14.13
C GLY A 584 13.46 -64.16 14.69
N GLU A 585 13.70 -65.41 15.13
CA GLU A 585 12.67 -66.28 15.74
C GLU A 585 12.15 -65.76 17.10
N ALA A 586 12.90 -64.87 17.77
CA ALA A 586 12.53 -64.27 19.05
C ALA A 586 11.67 -63.01 18.81
N PRO A 587 10.43 -62.95 19.34
CA PRO A 587 9.59 -61.75 19.21
C PRO A 587 10.24 -60.52 19.86
N THR A 588 10.39 -59.45 19.08
CA THR A 588 11.02 -58.20 19.52
C THR A 588 10.33 -56.97 18.90
N VAL A 589 10.70 -55.79 19.41
CA VAL A 589 10.47 -54.46 18.86
C VAL A 589 11.83 -53.78 18.78
N MET A 590 12.14 -53.20 17.63
CA MET A 590 13.38 -52.49 17.34
C MET A 590 13.11 -51.04 16.96
N GLY A 591 14.14 -50.20 17.02
CA GLY A 591 14.11 -48.79 16.65
C GLY A 591 15.19 -48.01 17.38
N PHE A 592 14.95 -46.72 17.60
CA PHE A 592 15.89 -45.77 18.22
C PHE A 592 15.49 -45.43 19.67
N ILE A 593 16.43 -45.16 20.58
CA ILE A 593 16.11 -44.89 22.00
C ILE A 593 17.06 -43.94 22.74
N THR A 594 16.47 -42.91 23.35
CA THR A 594 17.14 -41.89 24.19
C THR A 594 17.06 -42.18 25.71
N ARG A 595 17.01 -43.46 26.11
CA ARG A 595 17.00 -43.83 27.54
C ARG A 595 18.40 -44.17 28.01
N GLY A 596 18.94 -43.43 28.98
CA GLY A 596 20.33 -43.58 29.49
C GLY A 596 20.71 -44.94 30.10
N ALA A 597 19.78 -45.91 30.13
CA ALA A 597 20.09 -47.32 30.38
C ALA A 597 20.63 -48.06 29.14
N ASN A 598 20.50 -47.49 27.94
CA ASN A 598 20.88 -48.11 26.66
C ASN A 598 21.98 -47.35 25.90
N GLY A 599 22.02 -46.00 25.99
CA GLY A 599 23.06 -45.20 25.32
C GLY A 599 22.87 -43.69 25.49
N GLY A 600 21.87 -43.11 24.82
CA GLY A 600 21.58 -41.67 24.84
C GLY A 600 20.79 -41.19 26.06
N ASP A 601 20.83 -39.88 26.32
CA ASP A 601 20.26 -39.25 27.53
C ASP A 601 19.54 -37.90 27.25
N THR A 602 19.16 -37.64 25.99
CA THR A 602 18.58 -36.36 25.52
C THR A 602 17.15 -36.52 24.93
N PRO A 603 16.11 -36.58 25.78
CA PRO A 603 14.71 -36.64 25.33
C PRO A 603 14.27 -35.43 24.52
N PHE A 604 13.50 -35.69 23.47
CA PHE A 604 12.95 -34.67 22.58
C PHE A 604 11.60 -34.12 23.11
N ASP A 605 11.47 -32.80 23.20
CA ASP A 605 10.23 -32.14 23.64
C ASP A 605 9.37 -31.69 22.44
N ALA A 606 8.46 -32.56 22.04
CA ALA A 606 7.49 -32.30 20.97
C ALA A 606 6.33 -31.37 21.39
N SER A 607 6.32 -30.78 22.60
CA SER A 607 5.16 -30.05 23.14
C SER A 607 4.72 -28.83 22.32
N VAL A 608 5.64 -28.23 21.55
CA VAL A 608 5.34 -27.07 20.68
C VAL A 608 4.91 -27.46 19.25
N ILE A 609 5.02 -28.74 18.87
CA ILE A 609 4.64 -29.26 17.54
C ILE A 609 3.46 -30.23 17.58
N LEU A 610 2.67 -30.25 18.67
CA LEU A 610 1.56 -31.20 18.89
C LEU A 610 0.45 -31.20 17.81
N GLN A 611 0.41 -30.23 16.91
CA GLN A 611 -0.56 -30.12 15.81
C GLN A 611 0.07 -30.18 14.40
N THR A 612 1.39 -29.98 14.30
CA THR A 612 2.13 -29.78 13.04
C THR A 612 3.32 -30.72 12.86
N GLY A 613 3.76 -31.40 13.92
CA GLY A 613 4.91 -32.29 13.91
C GLY A 613 4.66 -33.55 13.09
N VAL A 614 5.61 -33.83 12.20
CA VAL A 614 5.65 -35.04 11.36
C VAL A 614 6.72 -35.98 11.92
N LEU A 615 6.55 -37.28 11.68
CA LEU A 615 7.63 -38.26 11.78
C LEU A 615 7.80 -38.91 10.42
N GLU A 616 8.93 -38.63 9.78
CA GLU A 616 9.28 -39.08 8.44
C GLU A 616 10.48 -40.03 8.52
N PHE A 617 10.49 -41.03 7.63
CA PHE A 617 11.57 -41.98 7.43
C PHE A 617 11.27 -42.78 6.15
N GLU A 618 12.31 -43.17 5.42
CA GLU A 618 12.20 -44.15 4.34
C GLU A 618 12.47 -45.57 4.86
N MET A 619 11.96 -46.60 4.16
CA MET A 619 12.10 -47.98 4.63
C MET A 619 12.18 -49.00 3.48
N LYS A 620 13.37 -49.60 3.32
CA LYS A 620 13.65 -50.67 2.36
C LYS A 620 13.45 -52.04 3.02
N VAL A 621 12.46 -52.81 2.56
CA VAL A 621 12.24 -54.19 3.06
C VAL A 621 13.18 -55.16 2.36
N VAL A 622 14.33 -55.44 2.97
CA VAL A 622 15.35 -56.38 2.46
C VAL A 622 14.82 -57.82 2.41
N ASP A 623 14.27 -58.31 3.52
CA ASP A 623 13.65 -59.64 3.64
C ASP A 623 12.22 -59.52 4.20
N ALA A 624 11.26 -60.20 3.59
CA ALA A 624 9.86 -60.13 3.96
C ALA A 624 9.50 -61.07 5.13
N PRO A 625 8.56 -60.70 6.03
CA PRO A 625 8.10 -61.57 7.11
C PRO A 625 7.60 -62.93 6.62
N SER A 626 7.95 -63.99 7.34
CA SER A 626 7.56 -65.38 7.02
C SER A 626 6.05 -65.67 7.13
N SER A 627 5.29 -64.73 7.71
CA SER A 627 3.83 -64.70 7.73
C SER A 627 3.34 -63.59 6.80
N PRO A 628 2.65 -63.89 5.68
CA PRO A 628 2.24 -62.88 4.69
C PRO A 628 1.15 -61.92 5.21
N ASP A 629 0.44 -62.31 6.28
CA ASP A 629 -0.58 -61.49 6.94
C ASP A 629 -0.01 -60.59 8.06
N ALA A 630 1.31 -60.43 8.15
CA ALA A 630 1.95 -59.61 9.18
C ALA A 630 1.84 -58.10 8.88
N SER A 631 1.19 -57.36 9.77
CA SER A 631 1.16 -55.89 9.72
C SER A 631 2.48 -55.29 10.22
N TRP A 632 3.06 -54.37 9.45
CA TRP A 632 4.05 -53.44 9.97
C TRP A 632 3.36 -52.44 10.92
N LEU A 633 3.99 -52.14 12.04
CA LEU A 633 3.45 -51.30 13.11
C LEU A 633 4.52 -50.35 13.63
N ILE A 634 4.25 -49.06 13.60
CA ILE A 634 5.06 -48.06 14.29
C ILE A 634 4.65 -47.97 15.77
N LYS A 635 5.61 -47.68 16.66
CA LYS A 635 5.38 -47.52 18.09
C LYS A 635 6.20 -46.35 18.62
N LEU A 636 5.53 -45.40 19.26
CA LEU A 636 6.16 -44.27 19.94
C LEU A 636 5.97 -44.43 21.46
N GLU A 637 6.98 -44.06 22.25
CA GLU A 637 6.95 -44.10 23.71
C GLU A 637 7.45 -42.79 24.31
N SER A 638 6.56 -42.05 24.98
CA SER A 638 6.93 -40.94 25.88
C SER A 638 7.05 -41.43 27.33
N SER A 639 7.66 -40.62 28.20
CA SER A 639 7.80 -40.85 29.65
C SER A 639 6.70 -40.19 30.48
#